data_AF-A0A8J8TN94-F1
#
_entry.id   AF-A0A8J8TN94-F1
#
_cell.length_a   1.000
_cell.length_b   1.000
_cell.length_c   1.000
_cell.angle_alpha   90.00
_cell.angle_beta   90.00
_cell.angle_gamma   90.00
#
_symmetry.space_group_name_H-M   'P 1'
#
loop_
_entity.id
_entity.type
_entity.pdbx_description
1 polymer ?
#
loop_
_entity_poly.entity_id
_entity_poly.type
_entity_poly.pdbx_seq_one_letter_code
_entity_poly.pdbx_strand_id
1 'polypeptide(L)'
;MIVQVAMLGMAGRRYPLVLVPKQIIAANRNKFQDKRIDGQFTDSHIAIASAGRKSPPNRPKRRQLLRTIGAAGVTAVVGCLGDENLNDGDDSPSGPYFEVSRILPNDATHGTDEPLQVDATVTNTGTERDTQAIEFRLNDDEFASERVLLGPSDTESITVEFDNLQNQDPGEHTLASHSSDDSATTTLTVYDDDRLGDDPAILVLSTTAGDRHADAIEAGNEVLTSLGSVAIERHLGPTEAEDIQVDIIDDTDGNAAAFPDDMEELTHYDVVVWHNVTGNVLNEDQRAAFEEYLESGGGYVGIHAAIEAHEEWSWYEDLVGARADGRPEDVQSAELAVTDQVHPSTAGLPSVWERTDEWYDFDPNPRGDVHVLATIDEDTYEGATMTDGRADHPIAWCQEVEEGRSWYTAGGHTAENWEDDSFIYHIISGIMWAAGWIEGDATATVWDAYDRVELAGPDDLEEPMSMAIAPDGRIFCIERTGDVVIIDPESDRVTVALSLDVEHDTPRHNWGGLGIALDPAFEENGWLYLYYSPVEEDLDPDEPMPYNQLSRFPVENDEIDPDSEVEILRVHEQRQTCCHSAGALRFGPDGWLYLSTGDNVTPADAYAAIDDQSTDPNTTDARGTSGDTSDLRGKILRIRPREDGSYATHDDNLFSEARGYGDEIEEGLVRPEIFAMGLRNPFRFGVDEETGWVYVGDHGPGASSWEVDRGPIGLRNYRQIREPGNHGWPLVTGPRYPYVDYDFEAEEPNGPFDLDGPTNDSVNNDGLEELPPVEPATFYVPTGGNWDAYTDAPEDHPWEEDVWDVPDSAPFPELSDGAPKGGPLVRLPEERADDALPDYFDGKWFIAGFNTGSFHYASFDEDQELLELEPFLPDLDLRSPIDMAIGPEGRFHYIEWGTGGYESEDSRISRIEHS
;
A
#
# COMPACT_ATOMS: atom_id res chain seq x y z
N MET A 1 12.49 -31.42 -22.10
CA MET A 1 12.99 -32.62 -21.39
C MET A 1 12.43 -32.51 -19.99
N ILE A 2 11.43 -33.33 -19.68
CA ILE A 2 10.62 -33.29 -18.44
C ILE A 2 11.50 -33.68 -17.25
N VAL A 3 11.46 -32.90 -16.17
CA VAL A 3 11.84 -33.36 -14.82
C VAL A 3 10.82 -32.84 -13.82
N GLN A 4 10.07 -33.78 -13.24
CA GLN A 4 9.17 -33.61 -12.10
C GLN A 4 9.95 -33.19 -10.85
N VAL A 5 9.40 -32.25 -10.08
CA VAL A 5 9.82 -31.95 -8.71
C VAL A 5 8.90 -32.71 -7.76
N ALA A 6 9.47 -33.55 -6.91
CA ALA A 6 8.78 -34.15 -5.78
C ALA A 6 9.00 -33.27 -4.54
N MET A 7 7.91 -32.82 -3.92
CA MET A 7 7.93 -32.09 -2.66
C MET A 7 8.17 -33.01 -1.47
N LEU A 8 8.97 -32.54 -0.52
CA LEU A 8 9.02 -33.03 0.85
C LEU A 8 9.31 -31.82 1.75
N GLY A 9 8.29 -31.38 2.47
CA GLY A 9 8.33 -30.23 3.35
C GLY A 9 9.08 -30.48 4.65
N MET A 10 9.64 -29.40 5.21
CA MET A 10 9.61 -29.05 6.63
C MET A 10 10.27 -27.66 6.83
N ALA A 11 9.46 -26.73 7.35
CA ALA A 11 9.78 -25.57 8.19
C ALA A 11 10.89 -24.57 7.78
N GLY A 12 10.44 -23.36 7.39
CA GLY A 12 10.88 -22.09 8.01
C GLY A 12 12.17 -21.42 7.51
N ARG A 13 11.98 -20.25 6.88
CA ARG A 13 12.96 -19.22 6.47
C ARG A 13 13.70 -19.48 5.15
N ARG A 14 13.36 -18.71 4.12
CA ARG A 14 14.09 -18.59 2.85
C ARG A 14 14.99 -17.35 2.91
N TYR A 15 16.30 -17.54 2.71
CA TYR A 15 17.19 -16.49 2.20
C TYR A 15 17.60 -16.90 0.78
N PRO A 16 17.79 -15.97 -0.17
CA PRO A 16 18.27 -16.32 -1.50
C PRO A 16 19.73 -16.81 -1.41
N LEU A 17 19.93 -18.10 -1.62
CA LEU A 17 21.26 -18.71 -1.71
C LEU A 17 21.66 -18.83 -3.18
N VAL A 18 22.47 -17.88 -3.67
CA VAL A 18 23.11 -17.96 -5.00
C VAL A 18 24.05 -19.17 -5.04
N LEU A 19 23.71 -20.18 -5.84
CA LEU A 19 24.50 -21.38 -6.05
C LEU A 19 25.61 -21.14 -7.09
N VAL A 20 26.83 -20.85 -6.62
CA VAL A 20 28.04 -20.86 -7.46
C VAL A 20 28.57 -22.30 -7.64
N PRO A 21 28.93 -22.76 -8.86
CA PRO A 21 29.39 -24.14 -9.08
C PRO A 21 30.75 -24.45 -8.41
N LYS A 22 30.79 -25.51 -7.61
CA LYS A 22 32.00 -26.01 -6.92
C LYS A 22 33.08 -26.55 -7.86
N GLN A 23 34.31 -26.08 -7.67
CA GLN A 23 35.53 -26.86 -7.95
C GLN A 23 36.41 -27.01 -6.68
N ILE A 24 36.62 -28.27 -6.30
CA ILE A 24 37.80 -28.89 -5.64
C ILE A 24 38.34 -28.24 -4.34
N ILE A 25 38.23 -28.96 -3.20
CA ILE A 25 39.34 -29.55 -2.42
C ILE A 25 38.73 -30.36 -1.25
N ALA A 26 39.09 -31.64 -1.20
CA ALA A 26 38.84 -32.53 -0.06
C ALA A 26 40.02 -32.47 0.92
N ALA A 27 39.76 -32.35 2.23
CA ALA A 27 40.52 -33.07 3.26
C ALA A 27 39.88 -32.92 4.67
N ASN A 28 39.86 -34.05 5.38
CA ASN A 28 39.79 -34.22 6.84
C ASN A 28 38.44 -34.20 7.57
N ARG A 29 37.77 -35.35 7.44
CA ARG A 29 37.09 -36.04 8.57
C ARG A 29 38.05 -36.26 9.75
N ASN A 30 37.67 -35.83 10.96
CA ASN A 30 37.37 -36.71 12.11
C ASN A 30 37.36 -36.01 13.48
N LYS A 31 36.47 -36.54 14.34
CA LYS A 31 36.37 -36.49 15.83
C LYS A 31 35.56 -35.28 16.36
N PHE A 32 34.39 -35.46 16.98
CA PHE A 32 34.13 -36.24 18.19
C PHE A 32 32.61 -36.43 18.39
N GLN A 33 32.22 -37.61 18.89
CA GLN A 33 30.90 -37.93 19.43
C GLN A 33 30.82 -37.57 20.93
N ASP A 34 29.58 -37.32 21.36
CA ASP A 34 28.98 -37.48 22.68
C ASP A 34 29.48 -36.64 23.87
N LYS A 35 28.58 -35.77 24.36
CA LYS A 35 28.08 -35.80 25.75
C LYS A 35 26.83 -34.93 25.91
N ARG A 36 25.71 -35.58 26.29
CA ARG A 36 24.54 -34.95 26.94
C ARG A 36 24.95 -34.47 28.34
N ILE A 37 24.56 -33.25 28.71
CA ILE A 37 24.28 -32.83 30.09
C ILE A 37 23.13 -31.81 30.05
N ASP A 38 22.09 -32.09 30.83
CA ASP A 38 20.94 -31.23 31.17
C ASP A 38 21.38 -29.94 31.86
N GLY A 39 20.66 -28.84 31.62
CA GLY A 39 20.77 -27.63 32.44
C GLY A 39 20.03 -26.43 31.88
N GLN A 40 18.99 -26.03 32.61
CA GLN A 40 18.23 -24.79 32.50
C GLN A 40 19.11 -23.55 32.21
N PHE A 41 18.65 -22.67 31.33
CA PHE A 41 19.14 -21.29 31.25
C PHE A 41 18.00 -20.33 31.60
N THR A 42 18.16 -19.69 32.75
CA THR A 42 17.54 -18.40 33.10
C THR A 42 18.56 -17.29 32.80
N ASP A 43 18.04 -16.10 32.53
CA ASP A 43 18.68 -14.85 32.14
C ASP A 43 19.99 -14.47 32.83
N SER A 44 20.87 -13.79 32.08
CA SER A 44 21.51 -12.52 32.49
C SER A 44 22.37 -11.90 31.39
N HIS A 45 22.19 -10.60 31.21
CA HIS A 45 22.98 -9.63 30.44
C HIS A 45 24.47 -9.55 30.86
N ILE A 46 25.34 -9.12 29.93
CA ILE A 46 26.63 -8.48 30.23
C ILE A 46 26.83 -7.25 29.34
N ALA A 47 26.85 -6.08 29.99
CA ALA A 47 27.48 -4.85 29.51
C ALA A 47 28.85 -4.68 30.19
N ILE A 48 29.87 -4.16 29.48
CA ILE A 48 31.03 -3.51 30.10
C ILE A 48 31.44 -2.26 29.30
N ALA A 49 31.34 -1.12 29.99
CA ALA A 49 32.03 0.14 29.69
C ALA A 49 33.37 0.25 30.46
N SER A 50 34.29 1.13 30.03
CA SER A 50 35.13 2.03 30.88
C SER A 50 36.16 2.77 30.00
N ALA A 51 36.65 4.01 30.25
CA ALA A 51 36.36 5.10 31.18
C ALA A 51 37.21 6.33 30.73
N GLY A 52 36.83 7.55 31.15
CA GLY A 52 37.53 8.81 30.82
C GLY A 52 38.27 9.52 31.97
N ARG A 53 39.02 10.58 31.55
CA ARG A 53 39.45 11.85 32.21
C ARG A 53 40.87 12.05 32.86
N LYS A 54 41.55 13.08 32.32
CA LYS A 54 42.34 14.25 32.88
C LYS A 54 43.70 14.10 33.66
N SER A 55 44.79 14.55 32.99
CA SER A 55 45.92 15.52 33.31
C SER A 55 46.76 15.48 34.64
N PRO A 56 47.90 16.23 34.80
CA PRO A 56 49.22 16.37 34.11
C PRO A 56 50.45 16.19 35.10
N PRO A 57 51.61 16.93 35.07
CA PRO A 57 52.86 16.79 34.29
C PRO A 57 54.18 16.61 35.13
N ASN A 58 55.33 16.19 34.52
CA ASN A 58 56.70 16.74 34.78
C ASN A 58 57.89 16.07 34.03
N ARG A 59 58.58 16.89 33.22
CA ARG A 59 60.04 17.09 32.89
C ARG A 59 61.15 16.36 33.72
N PRO A 60 62.49 16.42 33.38
CA PRO A 60 63.22 16.83 32.15
C PRO A 60 64.62 16.13 31.83
N LYS A 61 65.34 16.67 30.79
CA LYS A 61 66.84 16.78 30.57
C LYS A 61 67.59 15.55 29.98
N ARG A 62 68.51 15.61 29.00
CA ARG A 62 69.65 16.51 28.58
C ARG A 62 70.04 16.20 27.09
N ARG A 63 70.31 17.17 26.19
CA ARG A 63 71.60 17.87 25.84
C ARG A 63 72.68 16.93 25.23
N GLN A 64 73.42 17.19 24.13
CA GLN A 64 73.85 18.44 23.46
C GLN A 64 74.83 18.19 22.25
N LEU A 65 74.98 19.19 21.34
CA LEU A 65 76.12 19.56 20.42
C LEU A 65 76.29 18.75 19.09
N LEU A 66 76.54 19.28 17.87
CA LEU A 66 77.03 20.57 17.31
C LEU A 66 76.72 20.64 15.78
N ARG A 67 76.15 21.75 15.23
CA ARG A 67 76.76 22.76 14.30
C ARG A 67 77.22 22.24 12.91
N THR A 68 76.79 22.78 11.74
CA THR A 68 77.03 24.16 11.21
C THR A 68 76.36 24.38 9.81
N ILE A 69 75.60 25.49 9.65
CA ILE A 69 75.42 26.43 8.48
C ILE A 69 74.88 25.86 7.13
N GLY A 70 73.90 26.44 6.43
CA GLY A 70 73.44 27.84 6.41
C GLY A 70 71.99 28.07 5.95
N ALA A 71 71.50 29.25 6.35
CA ALA A 71 70.17 29.86 6.21
C ALA A 71 69.94 30.46 4.80
N ALA A 72 68.80 31.03 4.40
CA ALA A 72 67.61 31.61 5.07
C ALA A 72 66.45 31.61 4.03
N GLY A 73 65.15 31.54 4.32
CA GLY A 73 64.31 32.28 5.29
C GLY A 73 63.35 33.19 4.49
N VAL A 74 62.15 32.73 4.09
CA VAL A 74 60.81 32.94 4.70
C VAL A 74 60.57 34.36 5.25
N THR A 75 59.53 35.05 4.75
CA THR A 75 58.23 35.32 5.43
C THR A 75 57.61 36.65 4.96
N ALA A 76 56.29 36.58 4.75
CA ALA A 76 55.32 37.65 4.50
C ALA A 76 55.37 38.87 5.44
N VAL A 77 54.89 40.01 4.94
CA VAL A 77 54.47 41.23 5.68
C VAL A 77 53.29 41.84 4.90
N VAL A 78 52.06 41.76 5.43
CA VAL A 78 51.30 42.84 6.11
C VAL A 78 51.17 44.13 5.30
N GLY A 79 49.92 44.47 4.95
CA GLY A 79 49.56 45.74 4.33
C GLY A 79 49.64 46.93 5.30
N CYS A 80 49.96 48.08 4.73
CA CYS A 80 49.68 49.40 5.30
C CYS A 80 49.30 50.36 4.17
N LEU A 81 48.19 51.06 4.40
CA LEU A 81 47.72 52.23 3.67
C LEU A 81 48.77 53.36 3.69
N GLY A 82 48.91 54.05 2.56
CA GLY A 82 49.65 55.30 2.44
C GLY A 82 49.23 56.05 1.19
N ASP A 83 48.35 57.04 1.36
CA ASP A 83 48.14 58.14 0.40
C ASP A 83 49.45 58.95 0.31
N GLU A 84 50.02 59.11 -0.89
CA GLU A 84 50.57 60.40 -1.37
C GLU A 84 50.57 60.44 -2.92
N ASN A 85 50.11 61.59 -3.41
CA ASN A 85 49.86 61.96 -4.80
C ASN A 85 51.18 62.27 -5.57
N LEU A 86 51.13 62.06 -6.90
CA LEU A 86 52.00 62.60 -7.99
C LEU A 86 53.26 61.80 -8.38
N ASN A 87 53.13 60.96 -9.42
CA ASN A 87 53.64 61.30 -10.76
C ASN A 87 53.14 60.25 -11.78
N ASP A 88 52.48 60.70 -12.85
CA ASP A 88 52.19 59.88 -14.03
C ASP A 88 53.49 59.32 -14.62
N GLY A 89 53.75 58.04 -14.36
CA GLY A 89 54.60 57.21 -15.19
C GLY A 89 53.65 56.45 -16.12
N ASP A 90 53.50 56.95 -17.32
CA ASP A 90 52.87 56.26 -18.43
C ASP A 90 53.65 54.97 -18.69
N ASP A 91 53.18 53.85 -18.14
CA ASP A 91 53.67 52.49 -18.42
C ASP A 91 53.05 51.95 -19.72
N SER A 92 52.51 52.84 -20.58
CA SER A 92 52.15 52.48 -21.94
C SER A 92 53.41 51.95 -22.65
N PRO A 93 53.35 50.75 -23.24
CA PRO A 93 54.47 50.18 -23.95
C PRO A 93 54.98 51.17 -25.00
N SER A 94 56.29 51.44 -24.97
CA SER A 94 56.94 52.27 -25.99
C SER A 94 57.10 51.45 -27.28
N GLY A 95 55.98 51.28 -27.99
CA GLY A 95 55.80 50.49 -29.20
C GLY A 95 54.31 50.24 -29.48
N PRO A 96 53.94 49.53 -30.56
CA PRO A 96 52.59 48.97 -30.70
C PRO A 96 52.34 47.92 -29.60
N TYR A 97 51.12 47.84 -29.07
CA TYR A 97 50.71 46.78 -28.13
C TYR A 97 49.25 46.44 -28.37
N PHE A 98 48.96 45.22 -28.80
CA PHE A 98 47.61 44.78 -29.16
C PHE A 98 47.01 43.97 -28.02
N GLU A 99 46.18 44.60 -27.20
CA GLU A 99 45.42 43.98 -26.10
C GLU A 99 44.20 43.23 -26.64
N VAL A 100 43.98 42.00 -26.19
CA VAL A 100 42.82 41.17 -26.57
C VAL A 100 41.85 41.16 -25.40
N SER A 101 40.73 41.86 -25.54
CA SER A 101 39.88 42.25 -24.39
C SER A 101 38.56 41.47 -24.25
N ARG A 102 38.13 40.76 -25.31
CA ARG A 102 36.88 39.97 -25.32
C ARG A 102 36.99 38.82 -26.31
N ILE A 103 36.59 37.63 -25.88
CA ILE A 103 36.36 36.44 -26.73
C ILE A 103 34.90 36.00 -26.53
N LEU A 104 34.20 35.68 -27.62
CA LEU A 104 32.86 35.07 -27.60
C LEU A 104 32.84 33.81 -28.47
N PRO A 105 31.99 32.82 -28.16
CA PRO A 105 31.14 32.76 -26.96
C PRO A 105 31.99 32.54 -25.70
N ASN A 106 31.47 32.91 -24.52
CA ASN A 106 32.17 32.79 -23.25
C ASN A 106 31.43 31.76 -22.37
N ASP A 107 32.15 30.74 -21.90
CA ASP A 107 31.59 29.65 -21.09
C ASP A 107 30.34 29.02 -21.74
N ALA A 108 30.46 28.63 -23.02
CA ALA A 108 29.35 28.12 -23.81
C ALA A 108 29.45 26.62 -24.09
N THR A 109 28.30 26.00 -24.26
CA THR A 109 28.12 24.60 -24.69
C THR A 109 27.74 24.59 -26.16
N HIS A 110 28.35 23.71 -26.97
CA HIS A 110 28.17 23.70 -28.42
C HIS A 110 28.31 22.28 -29.01
N GLY A 111 27.40 21.92 -29.92
CA GLY A 111 27.42 20.66 -30.66
C GLY A 111 28.53 20.57 -31.71
N THR A 112 28.87 19.35 -32.15
CA THR A 112 29.91 19.06 -33.15
C THR A 112 29.53 19.38 -34.61
N ASP A 113 28.25 19.36 -34.95
CA ASP A 113 27.68 19.50 -36.30
C ASP A 113 27.40 20.94 -36.71
N GLU A 114 27.32 21.85 -35.73
CA GLU A 114 27.20 23.29 -36.01
C GLU A 114 28.58 23.99 -36.03
N PRO A 115 28.84 24.90 -36.99
CA PRO A 115 30.06 25.68 -37.01
C PRO A 115 30.08 26.71 -35.87
N LEU A 116 31.16 26.74 -35.10
CA LEU A 116 31.33 27.71 -34.01
C LEU A 116 31.84 29.05 -34.52
N GLN A 117 31.07 30.12 -34.29
CA GLN A 117 31.50 31.48 -34.57
C GLN A 117 32.25 32.06 -33.37
N VAL A 118 33.51 32.49 -33.59
CA VAL A 118 34.38 33.05 -32.55
C VAL A 118 34.70 34.51 -32.84
N ASP A 119 34.37 35.39 -31.89
CA ASP A 119 34.65 36.82 -31.98
C ASP A 119 35.77 37.23 -31.03
N ALA A 120 36.76 37.99 -31.51
CA ALA A 120 37.77 38.62 -30.68
C ALA A 120 37.76 40.15 -30.84
N THR A 121 37.84 40.90 -29.74
CA THR A 121 38.01 42.37 -29.78
C THR A 121 39.43 42.76 -29.39
N VAL A 122 40.13 43.41 -30.34
CA VAL A 122 41.54 43.76 -30.22
C VAL A 122 41.71 45.28 -30.25
N THR A 123 42.45 45.82 -29.28
CA THR A 123 42.74 47.25 -29.17
C THR A 123 44.25 47.49 -29.17
N ASN A 124 44.75 48.40 -29.99
CA ASN A 124 46.15 48.83 -29.88
C ASN A 124 46.29 49.89 -28.78
N THR A 125 46.69 49.48 -27.58
CA THR A 125 46.95 50.38 -26.44
C THR A 125 48.36 50.98 -26.45
N GLY A 126 49.19 50.57 -27.42
CA GLY A 126 50.50 51.14 -27.68
C GLY A 126 50.48 52.52 -28.34
N THR A 127 51.68 53.06 -28.57
CA THR A 127 51.88 54.43 -29.07
C THR A 127 52.24 54.53 -30.55
N GLU A 128 52.38 53.39 -31.25
CA GLU A 128 52.71 53.32 -32.67
C GLU A 128 51.68 52.48 -33.45
N ARG A 129 51.52 52.77 -34.75
CA ARG A 129 50.67 51.99 -35.67
C ARG A 129 51.45 50.80 -36.20
N ASP A 130 50.86 49.60 -36.14
CA ASP A 130 51.48 48.37 -36.66
C ASP A 130 50.44 47.37 -37.19
N THR A 131 50.90 46.30 -37.83
CA THR A 131 50.06 45.17 -38.26
C THR A 131 50.45 43.90 -37.51
N GLN A 132 49.52 43.36 -36.72
CA GLN A 132 49.71 42.09 -36.01
C GLN A 132 48.75 41.01 -36.51
N ALA A 133 49.15 39.75 -36.33
CA ALA A 133 48.28 38.60 -36.53
C ALA A 133 47.57 38.30 -35.21
N ILE A 134 46.28 38.02 -35.30
CA ILE A 134 45.42 37.58 -34.19
C ILE A 134 45.09 36.13 -34.48
N GLU A 135 45.65 35.24 -33.68
CA GLU A 135 45.53 33.79 -33.80
C GLU A 135 44.39 33.30 -32.90
N PHE A 136 43.46 32.54 -33.46
CA PHE A 136 42.38 31.87 -32.75
C PHE A 136 42.73 30.40 -32.57
N ARG A 137 42.62 29.91 -31.34
CA ARG A 137 43.06 28.58 -30.94
C ARG A 137 42.00 27.87 -30.14
N LEU A 138 41.89 26.57 -30.33
CA LEU A 138 41.16 25.68 -29.44
C LEU A 138 42.19 24.77 -28.77
N ASN A 139 42.18 24.76 -27.44
CA ASN A 139 43.29 24.31 -26.61
C ASN A 139 44.60 25.01 -27.03
N ASP A 140 45.55 24.28 -27.60
CA ASP A 140 46.82 24.81 -28.10
C ASP A 140 46.90 24.92 -29.63
N ASP A 141 45.88 24.41 -30.35
CA ASP A 141 45.88 24.28 -31.81
C ASP A 141 45.24 25.50 -32.47
N GLU A 142 46.01 26.17 -33.35
CA GLU A 142 45.53 27.29 -34.16
C GLU A 142 44.60 26.79 -35.27
N PHE A 143 43.37 27.31 -35.28
CA PHE A 143 42.40 27.02 -36.33
C PHE A 143 42.19 28.20 -37.29
N ALA A 144 42.43 29.45 -36.85
CA ALA A 144 42.33 30.63 -37.70
C ALA A 144 43.34 31.71 -37.30
N SER A 145 43.70 32.59 -38.25
CA SER A 145 44.56 33.74 -37.98
C SER A 145 44.22 34.91 -38.92
N GLU A 146 44.01 36.11 -38.38
CA GLU A 146 43.71 37.32 -39.15
C GLU A 146 44.69 38.46 -38.85
N ARG A 147 45.08 39.22 -39.89
CA ARG A 147 46.02 40.35 -39.73
C ARG A 147 45.27 41.67 -39.65
N VAL A 148 45.37 42.35 -38.51
CA VAL A 148 44.78 43.67 -38.27
C VAL A 148 45.84 44.76 -38.21
N LEU A 149 45.52 45.92 -38.81
CA LEU A 149 46.38 47.12 -38.82
C LEU A 149 45.72 48.20 -37.97
N LEU A 150 46.20 48.37 -36.74
CA LEU A 150 45.65 49.32 -35.77
C LEU A 150 46.64 50.44 -35.50
N GLY A 151 46.17 51.69 -35.53
CA GLY A 151 46.88 52.83 -34.95
C GLY A 151 46.68 52.92 -33.43
N PRO A 152 47.39 53.85 -32.76
CA PRO A 152 47.23 54.06 -31.32
C PRO A 152 45.77 54.33 -30.95
N SER A 153 45.24 53.56 -29.99
CA SER A 153 43.85 53.58 -29.53
C SER A 153 42.79 53.14 -30.56
N ASP A 154 43.18 52.60 -31.71
CA ASP A 154 42.23 51.96 -32.64
C ASP A 154 41.82 50.58 -32.06
N THR A 155 40.54 50.23 -32.18
CA THR A 155 39.94 48.95 -31.78
C THR A 155 39.25 48.32 -32.99
N GLU A 156 39.38 47.01 -33.14
CA GLU A 156 38.72 46.22 -34.18
C GLU A 156 38.19 44.91 -33.59
N SER A 157 37.01 44.49 -34.06
CA SER A 157 36.41 43.19 -33.73
C SER A 157 36.58 42.28 -34.93
N ILE A 158 37.06 41.07 -34.68
CA ILE A 158 37.38 40.06 -35.67
C ILE A 158 36.48 38.86 -35.39
N THR A 159 35.85 38.33 -36.44
CA THR A 159 34.95 37.17 -36.38
C THR A 159 35.50 36.09 -37.29
N VAL A 160 35.67 34.88 -36.76
CA VAL A 160 36.09 33.69 -37.52
C VAL A 160 35.14 32.53 -37.25
N GLU A 161 34.99 31.63 -38.21
CA GLU A 161 34.19 30.40 -38.05
C GLU A 161 35.14 29.20 -37.88
N PHE A 162 34.78 28.28 -36.98
CA PHE A 162 35.47 27.02 -36.77
C PHE A 162 34.57 25.85 -37.17
N ASP A 163 34.74 25.39 -38.41
CA ASP A 163 33.89 24.38 -39.05
C ASP A 163 34.19 22.93 -38.65
N ASN A 164 35.11 22.69 -37.72
CA ASN A 164 35.71 21.36 -37.51
C ASN A 164 35.63 20.87 -36.06
N LEU A 165 34.56 21.23 -35.36
CA LEU A 165 34.26 20.73 -34.02
C LEU A 165 34.06 19.21 -33.99
N GLN A 166 33.55 18.60 -35.06
CA GLN A 166 33.45 17.14 -35.25
C GLN A 166 34.74 16.33 -35.01
N ASN A 167 35.91 16.97 -34.99
CA ASN A 167 37.19 16.32 -34.72
C ASN A 167 37.71 16.55 -33.28
N GLN A 168 36.90 17.15 -32.41
CA GLN A 168 37.21 17.34 -30.99
C GLN A 168 36.56 16.23 -30.17
N ASP A 169 37.31 15.69 -29.21
CA ASP A 169 36.74 14.76 -28.22
C ASP A 169 35.76 15.54 -27.32
N PRO A 170 34.57 15.03 -26.97
CA PRO A 170 33.65 15.77 -26.11
C PRO A 170 34.21 16.06 -24.72
N GLY A 171 33.86 17.22 -24.17
CA GLY A 171 34.34 17.71 -22.87
C GLY A 171 34.70 19.20 -22.89
N GLU A 172 35.40 19.66 -21.85
CA GLU A 172 35.85 21.06 -21.76
C GLU A 172 37.12 21.31 -22.61
N HIS A 173 37.06 22.34 -23.45
CA HIS A 173 38.16 22.85 -24.25
C HIS A 173 38.45 24.32 -23.89
N THR A 174 39.70 24.74 -24.01
CA THR A 174 40.09 26.16 -23.84
C THR A 174 40.02 26.88 -25.18
N LEU A 175 39.07 27.80 -25.35
CA LEU A 175 39.04 28.69 -26.52
C LEU A 175 39.90 29.93 -26.25
N ALA A 176 40.79 30.28 -27.17
CA ALA A 176 41.76 31.35 -26.98
C ALA A 176 41.94 32.24 -28.22
N SER A 177 42.29 33.51 -27.99
CA SER A 177 42.71 34.46 -29.02
C SER A 177 43.99 35.16 -28.58
N HIS A 178 44.99 35.18 -29.45
CA HIS A 178 46.34 35.66 -29.17
C HIS A 178 46.75 36.76 -30.16
N SER A 179 47.28 37.87 -29.66
CA SER A 179 48.16 38.76 -30.42
C SER A 179 49.63 38.38 -30.13
N SER A 180 50.60 39.11 -30.71
CA SER A 180 52.00 38.92 -30.28
C SER A 180 52.32 39.50 -28.91
N ASP A 181 51.40 40.29 -28.34
CA ASP A 181 51.60 41.04 -27.11
C ASP A 181 50.73 40.55 -25.95
N ASP A 182 49.57 39.97 -26.23
CA ASP A 182 48.54 39.63 -25.23
C ASP A 182 47.65 38.46 -25.68
N SER A 183 46.91 37.86 -24.75
CA SER A 183 45.97 36.78 -25.04
C SER A 183 44.80 36.75 -24.06
N ALA A 184 43.62 36.36 -24.57
CA ALA A 184 42.46 36.03 -23.74
C ALA A 184 42.07 34.56 -23.95
N THR A 185 41.42 33.96 -22.95
CA THR A 185 40.89 32.59 -23.00
C THR A 185 39.51 32.51 -22.37
N THR A 186 38.73 31.51 -22.76
CA THR A 186 37.42 31.12 -22.18
C THR A 186 37.22 29.60 -22.31
N THR A 187 36.23 29.03 -21.62
CA THR A 187 35.90 27.61 -21.72
C THR A 187 34.82 27.39 -22.78
N LEU A 188 34.99 26.34 -23.58
CA LEU A 188 34.00 25.82 -24.51
C LEU A 188 33.75 24.35 -24.15
N THR A 189 32.51 23.99 -23.84
CA THR A 189 32.12 22.59 -23.65
C THR A 189 31.61 22.04 -24.97
N VAL A 190 32.30 21.05 -25.52
CA VAL A 190 31.90 20.38 -26.78
C VAL A 190 31.17 19.10 -26.43
N TYR A 191 29.96 18.93 -26.97
CA TYR A 191 29.24 17.66 -26.95
C TYR A 191 29.09 17.16 -28.39
N ASP A 192 28.93 15.85 -28.56
CA ASP A 192 28.86 15.20 -29.87
C ASP A 192 27.40 15.13 -30.32
N ASP A 193 27.07 15.75 -31.45
CA ASP A 193 25.73 15.75 -32.05
C ASP A 193 25.34 14.37 -32.61
N ASP A 194 26.34 13.52 -32.90
CA ASP A 194 26.15 12.11 -33.29
C ASP A 194 26.03 11.16 -32.06
N ARG A 195 25.98 11.67 -30.81
CA ARG A 195 25.74 10.85 -29.59
C ARG A 195 24.26 10.51 -29.39
N LEU A 196 23.66 9.85 -30.36
CA LEU A 196 22.29 9.36 -30.24
C LEU A 196 22.18 7.96 -30.86
N GLY A 197 22.39 6.96 -30.00
CA GLY A 197 21.95 5.57 -30.24
C GLY A 197 20.64 5.30 -29.51
N ASP A 198 20.13 4.08 -29.64
CA ASP A 198 19.06 3.47 -28.82
C ASP A 198 19.44 3.35 -27.31
N ASP A 199 20.32 4.21 -26.80
CA ASP A 199 20.89 4.12 -25.45
C ASP A 199 20.03 4.88 -24.43
N PRO A 200 19.77 4.30 -23.25
CA PRO A 200 18.87 4.89 -22.26
C PRO A 200 19.40 6.21 -21.68
N ALA A 201 18.54 7.23 -21.59
CA ALA A 201 18.91 8.56 -21.14
C ALA A 201 17.88 9.23 -20.22
N ILE A 202 18.38 10.03 -19.27
CA ILE A 202 17.60 10.73 -18.25
C ILE A 202 18.00 12.21 -18.24
N LEU A 203 17.00 13.10 -18.22
CA LEU A 203 17.21 14.52 -17.99
C LEU A 203 16.75 14.89 -16.58
N VAL A 204 17.66 15.39 -15.73
CA VAL A 204 17.34 15.89 -14.39
C VAL A 204 17.28 17.40 -14.39
N LEU A 205 16.13 17.95 -14.00
CA LEU A 205 15.93 19.37 -13.74
C LEU A 205 15.91 19.63 -12.23
N SER A 206 16.82 20.47 -11.75
CA SER A 206 16.89 20.93 -10.35
C SER A 206 16.88 22.46 -10.21
N THR A 207 16.59 23.15 -11.30
CA THR A 207 16.45 24.62 -11.33
C THR A 207 15.27 25.04 -10.47
N THR A 208 15.42 26.11 -9.68
CA THR A 208 14.38 26.61 -8.77
C THR A 208 14.22 28.13 -8.93
N ALA A 209 13.00 28.61 -9.18
CA ALA A 209 12.65 30.02 -9.12
C ALA A 209 12.05 30.44 -7.76
N GLY A 210 11.68 29.45 -6.92
CA GLY A 210 11.18 29.61 -5.55
C GLY A 210 12.21 29.22 -4.49
N ASP A 211 11.73 28.61 -3.39
CA ASP A 211 12.60 28.10 -2.33
C ASP A 211 13.48 26.96 -2.85
N ARG A 212 14.76 26.98 -2.43
CA ARG A 212 15.79 26.05 -2.92
C ARG A 212 16.26 25.12 -1.82
N HIS A 213 16.01 23.83 -2.02
CA HIS A 213 16.47 22.72 -1.16
C HIS A 213 17.93 22.36 -1.45
N ALA A 214 18.86 23.31 -1.29
CA ALA A 214 20.21 23.21 -1.87
C ALA A 214 20.99 21.96 -1.43
N ASP A 215 20.93 21.58 -0.15
CA ASP A 215 21.66 20.42 0.36
C ASP A 215 21.10 19.10 -0.20
N ALA A 216 19.77 19.00 -0.35
CA ALA A 216 19.13 17.83 -0.96
C ALA A 216 19.33 17.78 -2.48
N ILE A 217 19.28 18.93 -3.16
CA ILE A 217 19.59 19.03 -4.60
C ILE A 217 21.01 18.52 -4.87
N GLU A 218 22.00 18.98 -4.09
CA GLU A 218 23.40 18.54 -4.23
C GLU A 218 23.54 17.02 -4.00
N ALA A 219 22.99 16.51 -2.89
CA ALA A 219 23.06 15.09 -2.55
C ALA A 219 22.34 14.20 -3.58
N GLY A 220 21.13 14.56 -3.98
CA GLY A 220 20.36 13.79 -4.95
C GLY A 220 20.94 13.83 -6.36
N ASN A 221 21.49 14.97 -6.81
CA ASN A 221 22.17 15.04 -8.11
C ASN A 221 23.44 14.17 -8.15
N GLU A 222 24.16 14.04 -7.03
CA GLU A 222 25.29 13.10 -6.93
C GLU A 222 24.81 11.64 -7.08
N VAL A 223 23.72 11.26 -6.40
CA VAL A 223 23.13 9.92 -6.51
C VAL A 223 22.60 9.65 -7.92
N LEU A 224 21.83 10.57 -8.49
CA LEU A 224 21.23 10.45 -9.82
C LEU A 224 22.29 10.37 -10.93
N THR A 225 23.40 11.10 -10.81
CA THR A 225 24.53 10.97 -11.75
C THR A 225 25.11 9.55 -11.73
N SER A 226 25.08 8.88 -10.57
CA SER A 226 25.55 7.50 -10.42
C SER A 226 24.51 6.44 -10.80
N LEU A 227 23.31 6.84 -11.26
CA LEU A 227 22.17 5.95 -11.48
C LEU A 227 22.51 4.83 -12.46
N GLY A 228 23.22 5.10 -13.56
CA GLY A 228 23.67 4.06 -14.49
C GLY A 228 24.44 2.93 -13.80
N SER A 229 25.36 3.27 -12.89
CA SER A 229 26.11 2.29 -12.12
C SER A 229 25.25 1.58 -11.07
N VAL A 230 24.39 2.32 -10.34
CA VAL A 230 23.55 1.75 -9.28
C VAL A 230 22.46 0.83 -9.83
N ALA A 231 21.82 1.24 -10.93
CA ALA A 231 20.83 0.47 -11.68
C ALA A 231 21.39 -0.88 -12.13
N ILE A 232 22.54 -0.86 -12.83
CA ILE A 232 23.21 -2.06 -13.31
C ILE A 232 23.66 -2.95 -12.14
N GLU A 233 24.23 -2.38 -11.07
CA GLU A 233 24.63 -3.15 -9.90
C GLU A 233 23.43 -3.83 -9.22
N ARG A 234 22.29 -3.13 -9.14
CA ARG A 234 21.05 -3.64 -8.54
C ARG A 234 20.19 -4.47 -9.49
N HIS A 235 20.58 -4.59 -10.76
CA HIS A 235 19.84 -5.29 -11.82
C HIS A 235 18.42 -4.74 -12.02
N LEU A 236 18.29 -3.42 -11.91
CA LEU A 236 17.06 -2.68 -12.12
C LEU A 236 17.20 -1.91 -13.46
N GLY A 237 16.20 -1.93 -14.35
CA GLY A 237 16.22 -1.23 -15.64
C GLY A 237 16.74 -2.04 -16.84
N PRO A 238 17.19 -1.37 -17.93
CA PRO A 238 17.46 -2.01 -19.22
C PRO A 238 18.69 -2.93 -19.13
N THR A 239 18.42 -4.24 -19.10
CA THR A 239 19.42 -5.29 -18.81
C THR A 239 20.57 -5.42 -19.81
N GLU A 240 20.45 -4.81 -21.00
CA GLU A 240 21.46 -4.83 -22.06
C GLU A 240 22.27 -3.53 -22.15
N ALA A 241 21.90 -2.50 -21.39
CA ALA A 241 22.62 -1.22 -21.39
C ALA A 241 23.96 -1.34 -20.64
N GLU A 242 25.03 -0.81 -21.24
CA GLU A 242 26.35 -0.73 -20.59
C GLU A 242 26.49 0.52 -19.69
N ASP A 243 25.65 1.54 -19.93
CA ASP A 243 25.57 2.79 -19.16
C ASP A 243 24.17 3.44 -19.35
N ILE A 244 23.79 4.36 -18.48
CA ILE A 244 22.60 5.22 -18.62
C ILE A 244 23.08 6.67 -18.59
N GLN A 245 22.79 7.43 -19.64
CA GLN A 245 23.16 8.85 -19.69
C GLN A 245 22.29 9.65 -18.73
N VAL A 246 22.90 10.53 -17.95
CA VAL A 246 22.19 11.44 -17.05
C VAL A 246 22.72 12.86 -17.27
N ASP A 247 21.86 13.72 -17.83
CA ASP A 247 22.14 15.14 -17.99
C ASP A 247 21.42 15.93 -16.90
N ILE A 248 22.08 16.93 -16.31
CA ILE A 248 21.56 17.70 -15.19
C ILE A 248 21.51 19.20 -15.52
N ILE A 249 20.34 19.81 -15.33
CA ILE A 249 20.11 21.25 -15.42
C ILE A 249 19.81 21.80 -14.02
N ASP A 250 20.80 22.45 -13.41
CA ASP A 250 20.71 23.06 -12.09
C ASP A 250 21.10 24.55 -12.13
N ASP A 251 20.33 25.33 -12.88
CA ASP A 251 20.54 26.77 -13.01
C ASP A 251 20.11 27.51 -11.73
N THR A 252 21.00 28.33 -11.18
CA THR A 252 20.77 29.05 -9.91
C THR A 252 20.14 30.43 -10.08
N ASP A 253 19.88 30.86 -11.32
CA ASP A 253 19.24 32.14 -11.63
C ASP A 253 17.70 32.03 -11.76
N GLY A 254 17.15 30.82 -11.56
CA GLY A 254 15.73 30.52 -11.58
C GLY A 254 15.13 30.41 -12.98
N ASN A 255 15.96 30.31 -14.02
CA ASN A 255 15.54 30.14 -15.40
C ASN A 255 16.29 28.96 -16.02
N ALA A 256 15.57 27.90 -16.38
CA ALA A 256 16.18 26.69 -16.94
C ALA A 256 16.49 26.89 -18.43
N ALA A 257 17.46 27.74 -18.76
CA ALA A 257 17.73 28.15 -20.13
C ALA A 257 18.22 27.01 -21.02
N ALA A 258 18.83 25.97 -20.43
CA ALA A 258 19.28 24.78 -21.12
C ALA A 258 18.18 23.70 -21.27
N PHE A 259 17.00 23.89 -20.70
CA PHE A 259 15.89 22.95 -20.88
C PHE A 259 15.38 23.05 -22.33
N PRO A 260 15.22 21.92 -23.05
CA PRO A 260 14.82 21.98 -24.46
C PRO A 260 13.49 22.70 -24.68
N ASP A 261 13.42 23.51 -25.72
CA ASP A 261 12.19 24.18 -26.19
C ASP A 261 11.59 23.50 -27.44
N ASP A 262 12.13 22.35 -27.82
CA ASP A 262 11.66 21.49 -28.90
C ASP A 262 11.43 20.05 -28.39
N MET A 263 10.32 19.45 -28.81
CA MET A 263 9.97 18.08 -28.45
C MET A 263 10.97 17.08 -29.03
N GLU A 264 11.51 17.32 -30.24
CA GLU A 264 12.48 16.41 -30.88
C GLU A 264 13.73 16.22 -30.00
N GLU A 265 14.17 17.29 -29.32
CA GLU A 265 15.27 17.24 -28.36
C GLU A 265 14.88 16.50 -27.06
N LEU A 266 13.67 16.70 -26.54
CA LEU A 266 13.20 15.97 -25.35
C LEU A 266 13.04 14.47 -25.59
N THR A 267 12.67 14.04 -26.81
CA THR A 267 12.55 12.61 -27.16
C THR A 267 13.89 11.86 -27.13
N HIS A 268 15.01 12.55 -26.92
CA HIS A 268 16.29 11.91 -26.62
C HIS A 268 16.38 11.37 -25.19
N TYR A 269 15.45 11.75 -24.31
CA TYR A 269 15.38 11.28 -22.94
C TYR A 269 14.18 10.37 -22.73
N ASP A 270 14.39 9.21 -22.13
CA ASP A 270 13.29 8.29 -21.77
C ASP A 270 12.45 8.84 -20.61
N VAL A 271 13.05 9.66 -19.75
CA VAL A 271 12.39 10.26 -18.59
C VAL A 271 13.03 11.61 -18.21
N VAL A 272 12.17 12.55 -17.80
CA VAL A 272 12.55 13.84 -17.21
C VAL A 272 12.24 13.84 -15.72
N VAL A 273 13.27 14.05 -14.89
CA VAL A 273 13.21 14.05 -13.43
C VAL A 273 13.22 15.49 -12.92
N TRP A 274 12.14 15.92 -12.27
CA TRP A 274 12.07 17.19 -11.56
C TRP A 274 12.44 16.96 -10.10
N HIS A 275 13.71 17.24 -9.81
CA HIS A 275 14.29 17.05 -8.50
C HIS A 275 14.21 18.37 -7.71
N ASN A 276 13.23 18.47 -6.81
CA ASN A 276 13.03 19.63 -5.93
C ASN A 276 12.81 20.97 -6.69
N VAL A 277 12.21 20.92 -7.87
CA VAL A 277 11.90 22.10 -8.71
C VAL A 277 10.79 22.92 -8.07
N THR A 278 10.99 24.24 -7.92
CA THR A 278 9.97 25.16 -7.37
C THR A 278 9.81 26.40 -8.23
N GLY A 279 8.61 26.97 -8.25
CA GLY A 279 8.27 28.18 -9.01
C GLY A 279 8.16 27.94 -10.53
N ASN A 280 8.19 29.02 -11.30
CA ASN A 280 8.04 28.99 -12.76
C ASN A 280 9.43 29.04 -13.44
N VAL A 281 9.99 27.88 -13.75
CA VAL A 281 11.37 27.76 -14.29
C VAL A 281 11.41 27.61 -15.81
N LEU A 282 10.33 27.11 -16.41
CA LEU A 282 10.16 26.95 -17.86
C LEU A 282 9.36 28.10 -18.50
N ASN A 283 9.79 28.52 -19.69
CA ASN A 283 9.09 29.46 -20.55
C ASN A 283 7.95 28.79 -21.35
N GLU A 284 7.20 29.55 -22.16
CA GLU A 284 6.02 29.04 -22.89
C GLU A 284 6.37 27.98 -23.94
N ASP A 285 7.48 28.14 -24.67
CA ASP A 285 7.91 27.20 -25.71
C ASP A 285 8.42 25.89 -25.06
N GLN A 286 9.19 25.98 -23.98
CA GLN A 286 9.66 24.83 -23.19
C GLN A 286 8.50 24.02 -22.56
N ARG A 287 7.47 24.71 -22.05
CA ARG A 287 6.27 24.06 -21.54
C ARG A 287 5.57 23.28 -22.65
N ALA A 288 5.35 23.90 -23.80
CA ALA A 288 4.69 23.25 -24.93
C ALA A 288 5.46 22.01 -25.42
N ALA A 289 6.79 22.09 -25.50
CA ALA A 289 7.62 20.93 -25.83
C ALA A 289 7.49 19.80 -24.80
N PHE A 290 7.42 20.14 -23.50
CA PHE A 290 7.26 19.16 -22.44
C PHE A 290 5.87 18.49 -22.43
N GLU A 291 4.80 19.24 -22.74
CA GLU A 291 3.46 18.66 -22.95
C GLU A 291 3.51 17.62 -24.08
N GLU A 292 4.02 18.01 -25.25
CA GLU A 292 4.07 17.14 -26.43
C GLU A 292 4.95 15.90 -26.20
N TYR A 293 6.03 16.04 -25.42
CA TYR A 293 6.92 14.94 -25.03
C TYR A 293 6.18 13.87 -24.21
N LEU A 294 5.43 14.29 -23.19
CA LEU A 294 4.66 13.37 -22.33
C LEU A 294 3.48 12.76 -23.10
N GLU A 295 2.75 13.56 -23.89
CA GLU A 295 1.67 13.08 -24.77
C GLU A 295 2.17 12.04 -25.80
N SER A 296 3.47 12.04 -26.11
CA SER A 296 4.12 11.11 -27.05
C SER A 296 4.80 9.90 -26.38
N GLY A 297 4.54 9.65 -25.10
CA GLY A 297 5.05 8.48 -24.37
C GLY A 297 6.29 8.72 -23.50
N GLY A 298 6.69 9.98 -23.31
CA GLY A 298 7.77 10.35 -22.39
C GLY A 298 7.47 10.03 -20.93
N GLY A 299 8.52 9.93 -20.11
CA GLY A 299 8.42 9.71 -18.67
C GLY A 299 8.60 10.98 -17.87
N TYR A 300 7.91 11.09 -16.73
CA TYR A 300 8.09 12.16 -15.75
C TYR A 300 8.24 11.60 -14.34
N VAL A 301 9.16 12.20 -13.58
CA VAL A 301 9.34 11.95 -12.14
C VAL A 301 9.37 13.26 -11.38
N GLY A 302 8.45 13.42 -10.42
CA GLY A 302 8.46 14.53 -9.47
C GLY A 302 8.97 14.11 -8.10
N ILE A 303 9.90 14.87 -7.53
CA ILE A 303 10.47 14.59 -6.20
C ILE A 303 10.25 15.79 -5.27
N HIS A 304 9.65 15.52 -4.12
CA HIS A 304 9.40 16.46 -3.02
C HIS A 304 8.73 17.76 -3.50
N ALA A 305 9.50 18.84 -3.60
CA ALA A 305 9.01 20.18 -3.92
C ALA A 305 8.55 20.36 -5.37
N ALA A 306 8.78 19.38 -6.25
CA ALA A 306 8.28 19.40 -7.63
C ALA A 306 6.76 19.64 -7.72
N ILE A 307 6.00 19.25 -6.69
CA ILE A 307 4.56 19.49 -6.57
C ILE A 307 4.18 20.99 -6.59
N GLU A 308 5.10 21.86 -6.14
CA GLU A 308 4.92 23.32 -6.06
C GLU A 308 5.27 24.06 -7.36
N ALA A 309 5.84 23.36 -8.33
CA ALA A 309 6.28 23.97 -9.56
C ALA A 309 5.08 24.44 -10.40
N HIS A 310 5.25 25.55 -11.10
CA HIS A 310 4.31 25.99 -12.13
C HIS A 310 2.82 26.10 -11.71
N GLU A 311 2.52 26.66 -10.53
CA GLU A 311 1.15 26.80 -9.96
C GLU A 311 0.05 27.29 -10.94
N GLU A 312 0.36 28.15 -11.91
CA GLU A 312 -0.62 28.68 -12.87
C GLU A 312 -0.85 27.77 -14.10
N TRP A 313 -0.16 26.62 -14.17
CA TRP A 313 -0.20 25.68 -15.29
C TRP A 313 -1.06 24.47 -14.94
N SER A 314 -2.34 24.51 -15.30
CA SER A 314 -3.30 23.46 -14.95
C SER A 314 -2.94 22.10 -15.53
N TRP A 315 -2.35 22.03 -16.72
CA TRP A 315 -1.91 20.75 -17.29
C TRP A 315 -0.85 20.06 -16.40
N TYR A 316 0.03 20.83 -15.76
CA TYR A 316 1.02 20.28 -14.82
C TYR A 316 0.36 19.77 -13.52
N GLU A 317 -0.85 20.23 -13.20
CA GLU A 317 -1.61 19.72 -12.05
C GLU A 317 -2.07 18.31 -12.33
N ASP A 318 -2.67 18.11 -13.51
CA ASP A 318 -3.09 16.80 -14.01
C ASP A 318 -1.87 15.86 -14.13
N LEU A 319 -0.73 16.35 -14.62
CA LEU A 319 0.50 15.57 -14.71
C LEU A 319 0.99 15.05 -13.36
N VAL A 320 1.06 15.91 -12.33
CA VAL A 320 1.57 15.50 -11.02
C VAL A 320 0.51 14.78 -10.20
N GLY A 321 -0.78 15.06 -10.42
CA GLY A 321 -1.92 14.39 -9.80
C GLY A 321 -2.51 15.12 -8.59
N ALA A 322 -1.77 16.05 -7.97
CA ALA A 322 -2.26 16.89 -6.87
C ALA A 322 -1.50 18.23 -6.80
N ARG A 323 -1.93 19.12 -5.91
CA ARG A 323 -1.19 20.33 -5.49
C ARG A 323 -0.94 20.33 -4.00
N ALA A 324 0.20 20.88 -3.61
CA ALA A 324 0.48 21.15 -2.21
C ALA A 324 -0.49 22.21 -1.66
N ASP A 325 -1.14 21.91 -0.53
CA ASP A 325 -1.98 22.85 0.23
C ASP A 325 -1.34 23.29 1.56
N GLY A 326 -0.21 22.68 1.91
CA GLY A 326 0.49 23.00 3.14
C GLY A 326 1.58 22.01 3.47
N ARG A 327 2.24 22.27 4.59
CA ARG A 327 3.14 21.34 5.29
C ARG A 327 3.48 21.88 6.69
N PRO A 328 3.85 21.01 7.65
CA PRO A 328 4.46 21.45 8.90
C PRO A 328 5.78 22.21 8.66
N GLU A 329 6.12 23.16 9.53
CA GLU A 329 7.38 23.93 9.42
C GLU A 329 8.64 23.11 9.79
N ASP A 330 8.47 21.95 10.44
CA ASP A 330 9.56 21.13 10.97
C ASP A 330 9.66 19.78 10.23
N VAL A 331 10.89 19.37 9.91
CA VAL A 331 11.23 18.00 9.47
C VAL A 331 10.97 17.02 10.60
N GLN A 332 10.21 15.96 10.32
CA GLN A 332 9.72 15.01 11.33
C GLN A 332 9.81 13.57 10.85
N SER A 333 9.97 12.65 11.80
CA SER A 333 9.79 11.22 11.53
C SER A 333 8.31 10.90 11.42
N ALA A 334 7.94 10.06 10.46
CA ALA A 334 6.61 9.50 10.31
C ALA A 334 6.70 8.05 9.80
N GLU A 335 5.66 7.26 10.03
CA GLU A 335 5.49 5.93 9.47
C GLU A 335 4.67 6.01 8.18
N LEU A 336 5.15 5.34 7.13
CA LEU A 336 4.44 5.22 5.85
C LEU A 336 3.90 3.79 5.69
N ALA A 337 2.61 3.66 5.43
CA ALA A 337 2.00 2.41 5.01
C ALA A 337 2.24 2.20 3.51
N VAL A 338 3.06 1.22 3.17
CA VAL A 338 3.34 0.83 1.78
C VAL A 338 2.39 -0.31 1.41
N THR A 339 1.15 0.04 1.07
CA THR A 339 0.10 -0.94 0.79
C THR A 339 0.19 -1.53 -0.62
N ASP A 340 0.98 -0.93 -1.51
CA ASP A 340 1.41 -1.54 -2.77
C ASP A 340 2.76 -2.23 -2.62
N GLN A 341 2.74 -3.55 -2.52
CA GLN A 341 3.92 -4.42 -2.44
C GLN A 341 4.27 -5.08 -3.79
N VAL A 342 3.64 -4.64 -4.89
CA VAL A 342 3.78 -5.23 -6.23
C VAL A 342 4.44 -4.26 -7.21
N HIS A 343 4.08 -2.98 -7.19
CA HIS A 343 4.70 -1.99 -8.07
C HIS A 343 6.23 -1.96 -7.86
N PRO A 344 7.04 -1.92 -8.93
CA PRO A 344 8.50 -2.06 -8.82
C PRO A 344 9.15 -1.03 -7.88
N SER A 345 8.60 0.17 -7.77
CA SER A 345 9.13 1.21 -6.88
C SER A 345 8.90 0.96 -5.39
N THR A 346 8.03 0.03 -5.02
CA THR A 346 7.65 -0.23 -3.63
C THR A 346 7.77 -1.70 -3.22
N ALA A 347 7.80 -2.64 -4.16
CA ALA A 347 7.92 -4.09 -3.89
C ALA A 347 9.16 -4.53 -3.09
N GLY A 348 10.19 -3.67 -3.00
CA GLY A 348 11.40 -3.89 -2.20
C GLY A 348 11.39 -3.20 -0.84
N LEU A 349 10.35 -2.45 -0.51
CA LEU A 349 10.23 -1.67 0.73
C LEU A 349 9.50 -2.47 1.82
N PRO A 350 9.77 -2.20 3.11
CA PRO A 350 8.95 -2.77 4.18
C PRO A 350 7.51 -2.23 4.09
N SER A 351 6.54 -3.02 4.56
CA SER A 351 5.13 -2.62 4.59
C SER A 351 4.85 -1.40 5.49
N VAL A 352 5.65 -1.25 6.57
CA VAL A 352 5.72 -0.03 7.38
C VAL A 352 7.10 0.58 7.19
N TRP A 353 7.15 1.76 6.58
CA TRP A 353 8.39 2.43 6.20
C TRP A 353 8.58 3.74 6.98
N GLU A 354 9.39 3.70 8.05
CA GLU A 354 9.71 4.89 8.84
C GLU A 354 10.66 5.81 8.07
N ARG A 355 10.26 7.07 7.90
CA ARG A 355 11.05 8.11 7.21
C ARG A 355 11.11 9.39 8.02
N THR A 356 12.18 10.17 7.82
CA THR A 356 12.30 11.53 8.36
C THR A 356 12.38 12.51 7.21
N ASP A 357 11.36 13.35 7.06
CA ASP A 357 11.25 14.27 5.92
C ASP A 357 10.40 15.50 6.27
N GLU A 358 10.20 16.38 5.29
CA GLU A 358 9.18 17.43 5.31
C GLU A 358 7.95 16.95 4.53
N TRP A 359 6.80 16.82 5.21
CA TRP A 359 5.60 16.15 4.67
C TRP A 359 4.59 17.16 4.12
N TYR A 360 4.28 17.07 2.83
CA TYR A 360 3.27 17.90 2.18
C TYR A 360 1.85 17.41 2.46
N ASP A 361 0.94 18.35 2.67
CA ASP A 361 -0.51 18.13 2.55
C ASP A 361 -0.96 18.47 1.11
N PHE A 362 -2.07 17.87 0.67
CA PHE A 362 -2.61 17.98 -0.68
C PHE A 362 -4.10 18.34 -0.69
N ASP A 363 -4.50 19.28 -1.55
CA ASP A 363 -5.91 19.57 -1.86
C ASP A 363 -6.08 19.73 -3.38
N PRO A 364 -6.87 18.85 -4.05
CA PRO A 364 -7.57 17.70 -3.48
C PRO A 364 -6.63 16.55 -3.09
N ASN A 365 -7.13 15.61 -2.29
CA ASN A 365 -6.49 14.31 -2.11
C ASN A 365 -6.47 13.54 -3.44
N PRO A 366 -5.32 13.01 -3.89
CA PRO A 366 -5.21 12.36 -5.20
C PRO A 366 -5.81 10.94 -5.30
N ARG A 367 -6.15 10.26 -4.19
CA ARG A 367 -6.64 8.88 -4.24
C ARG A 367 -7.92 8.79 -5.07
N GLY A 368 -7.95 7.81 -5.97
CA GLY A 368 -9.06 7.61 -6.90
C GLY A 368 -8.80 8.15 -8.30
N ASP A 369 -7.95 9.16 -8.41
CA ASP A 369 -7.50 9.71 -9.69
C ASP A 369 -6.10 9.18 -10.07
N VAL A 370 -5.29 8.79 -9.09
CA VAL A 370 -3.95 8.20 -9.28
C VAL A 370 -3.81 6.83 -8.63
N HIS A 371 -2.78 6.08 -9.03
CA HIS A 371 -2.38 4.87 -8.34
C HIS A 371 -1.48 5.15 -7.14
N VAL A 372 -2.05 5.05 -5.94
CA VAL A 372 -1.38 5.30 -4.66
C VAL A 372 -0.48 4.13 -4.30
N LEU A 373 0.79 4.45 -4.03
CA LEU A 373 1.84 3.48 -3.70
C LEU A 373 2.12 3.43 -2.18
N ALA A 374 2.01 4.58 -1.50
CA ALA A 374 2.17 4.68 -0.06
C ALA A 374 1.34 5.82 0.54
N THR A 375 0.83 5.59 1.75
CA THR A 375 0.09 6.56 2.59
C THR A 375 0.93 6.90 3.83
N ILE A 376 0.93 8.14 4.30
CA ILE A 376 1.56 8.52 5.58
C ILE A 376 0.57 8.37 6.74
N ASP A 377 1.06 7.91 7.90
CA ASP A 377 0.29 7.87 9.14
C ASP A 377 0.39 9.19 9.90
N GLU A 378 -0.67 10.00 9.85
CA GLU A 378 -0.75 11.29 10.55
C GLU A 378 -0.70 11.18 12.08
N ASP A 379 -0.91 10.01 12.68
CA ASP A 379 -0.79 9.83 14.15
C ASP A 379 0.69 9.76 14.59
N THR A 380 1.62 9.63 13.64
CA THR A 380 3.05 9.48 13.92
C THR A 380 3.85 10.78 13.84
N TYR A 381 3.23 11.89 13.42
CA TYR A 381 3.84 13.22 13.37
C TYR A 381 2.85 14.34 13.72
N GLU A 382 3.34 15.56 13.91
CA GLU A 382 2.48 16.71 14.25
C GLU A 382 2.29 17.67 13.07
N GLY A 383 1.08 18.20 12.92
CA GLY A 383 0.79 19.33 12.04
C GLY A 383 0.25 18.98 10.65
N ALA A 384 -0.15 17.74 10.41
CA ALA A 384 -0.91 17.35 9.22
C ALA A 384 -2.20 18.19 9.09
N THR A 385 -2.51 18.60 7.87
CA THR A 385 -3.70 19.42 7.58
C THR A 385 -4.53 18.95 6.40
N MET A 386 -4.29 17.73 5.90
CA MET A 386 -5.28 17.03 5.08
C MET A 386 -6.66 17.16 5.74
N THR A 387 -7.68 17.54 4.98
CA THR A 387 -8.97 17.92 5.55
C THR A 387 -9.62 16.75 6.34
N ASP A 388 -9.90 16.99 7.64
CA ASP A 388 -10.79 16.25 8.56
C ASP A 388 -10.28 15.03 9.38
N GLY A 389 -9.33 15.23 10.32
CA GLY A 389 -8.88 14.16 11.26
C GLY A 389 -7.81 13.28 10.63
N ARG A 390 -7.46 12.09 11.18
CA ARG A 390 -6.53 11.16 10.49
C ARG A 390 -7.10 10.91 9.11
N ALA A 391 -6.53 11.57 8.12
CA ALA A 391 -7.11 11.69 6.80
C ALA A 391 -6.35 10.77 5.86
N ASP A 392 -7.02 10.41 4.79
CA ASP A 392 -6.38 9.71 3.69
C ASP A 392 -5.24 10.58 3.15
N HIS A 393 -3.99 10.16 3.37
CA HIS A 393 -2.81 10.96 3.04
C HIS A 393 -1.82 10.22 2.13
N PRO A 394 -2.15 10.05 0.83
CA PRO A 394 -1.19 9.52 -0.14
C PRO A 394 0.08 10.38 -0.19
N ILE A 395 1.25 9.75 -0.15
CA ILE A 395 2.55 10.45 -0.15
C ILE A 395 3.45 10.05 -1.32
N ALA A 396 3.12 8.95 -2.00
CA ALA A 396 3.74 8.52 -3.24
C ALA A 396 2.71 7.85 -4.14
N TRP A 397 2.76 8.14 -5.44
CA TRP A 397 1.82 7.61 -6.41
C TRP A 397 2.40 7.62 -7.83
N CYS A 398 1.70 6.93 -8.72
CA CYS A 398 1.98 6.92 -10.15
C CYS A 398 0.69 6.98 -10.95
N GLN A 399 0.80 7.36 -12.22
CA GLN A 399 -0.32 7.40 -13.16
C GLN A 399 0.19 7.35 -14.60
N GLU A 400 -0.67 6.89 -15.51
CA GLU A 400 -0.48 7.08 -16.94
C GLU A 400 -1.14 8.41 -17.36
N VAL A 401 -0.43 9.20 -18.17
CA VAL A 401 -0.93 10.49 -18.67
C VAL A 401 -0.87 10.45 -20.19
N GLU A 402 -2.03 10.29 -20.82
CA GLU A 402 -2.15 10.00 -22.26
C GLU A 402 -1.34 8.73 -22.63
N GLU A 403 -0.25 8.86 -23.41
CA GLU A 403 0.65 7.74 -23.73
C GLU A 403 1.86 7.66 -22.77
N GLY A 404 2.07 8.68 -21.93
CA GLY A 404 3.21 8.84 -21.03
C GLY A 404 2.99 8.29 -19.62
N ARG A 405 4.05 8.34 -18.80
CA ARG A 405 4.03 7.87 -17.40
C ARG A 405 4.51 8.95 -16.45
N SER A 406 3.79 9.12 -15.34
CA SER A 406 4.09 10.05 -14.27
C SER A 406 4.25 9.32 -12.94
N TRP A 407 5.32 9.61 -12.23
CA TRP A 407 5.58 9.08 -10.90
C TRP A 407 5.96 10.21 -9.95
N TYR A 408 5.40 10.22 -8.74
CA TYR A 408 5.65 11.25 -7.75
C TYR A 408 5.91 10.66 -6.37
N THR A 409 6.81 11.30 -5.63
CA THR A 409 6.98 11.08 -4.18
C THR A 409 7.17 12.41 -3.46
N ALA A 410 6.51 12.58 -2.31
CA ALA A 410 6.68 13.77 -1.48
C ALA A 410 7.97 13.74 -0.67
N GLY A 411 8.66 12.60 -0.58
CA GLY A 411 9.96 12.49 0.09
C GLY A 411 11.11 13.11 -0.73
N GLY A 412 12.19 13.48 -0.06
CA GLY A 412 13.41 14.01 -0.69
C GLY A 412 13.82 15.42 -0.26
N HIS A 413 13.25 15.97 0.82
CA HIS A 413 13.62 17.29 1.35
C HIS A 413 15.02 17.30 1.97
N THR A 414 15.35 16.23 2.72
CA THR A 414 16.60 16.14 3.49
C THR A 414 17.71 15.50 2.68
N ALA A 415 18.95 15.93 2.89
CA ALA A 415 20.12 15.30 2.25
C ALA A 415 20.31 13.86 2.74
N GLU A 416 19.95 13.57 3.99
CA GLU A 416 20.04 12.25 4.62
C GLU A 416 19.19 11.19 3.91
N ASN A 417 18.07 11.56 3.27
CA ASN A 417 17.30 10.63 2.45
C ASN A 417 18.14 9.99 1.35
N TRP A 418 19.06 10.75 0.77
CA TRP A 418 19.93 10.32 -0.34
C TRP A 418 21.12 9.46 0.12
N GLU A 419 21.23 9.16 1.42
CA GLU A 419 22.16 8.16 1.96
C GLU A 419 21.46 6.81 2.27
N ASP A 420 20.13 6.77 2.22
CA ASP A 420 19.32 5.61 2.60
C ASP A 420 19.07 4.67 1.42
N ASP A 421 19.48 3.40 1.56
CA ASP A 421 19.37 2.40 0.48
C ASP A 421 17.93 2.12 0.01
N SER A 422 16.95 2.23 0.91
CA SER A 422 15.52 2.00 0.62
C SER A 422 14.90 3.20 -0.11
N PHE A 423 15.23 4.43 0.29
CA PHE A 423 14.80 5.63 -0.41
C PHE A 423 15.43 5.71 -1.81
N ILE A 424 16.73 5.43 -1.92
CA ILE A 424 17.42 5.36 -3.22
C ILE A 424 16.79 4.28 -4.11
N TYR A 425 16.41 3.12 -3.55
CA TYR A 425 15.70 2.07 -4.30
C TYR A 425 14.36 2.58 -4.83
N HIS A 426 13.57 3.25 -4.00
CA HIS A 426 12.26 3.80 -4.36
C HIS A 426 12.36 4.79 -5.53
N ILE A 427 13.29 5.75 -5.43
CA ILE A 427 13.54 6.76 -6.47
C ILE A 427 14.00 6.11 -7.77
N ILE A 428 15.05 5.28 -7.73
CA ILE A 428 15.62 4.67 -8.95
C ILE A 428 14.59 3.79 -9.66
N SER A 429 13.82 3.00 -8.90
CA SER A 429 12.81 2.11 -9.46
C SER A 429 11.60 2.89 -10.00
N GLY A 430 11.22 4.01 -9.36
CA GLY A 430 10.22 4.94 -9.89
C GLY A 430 10.65 5.56 -11.22
N ILE A 431 11.91 6.01 -11.32
CA ILE A 431 12.50 6.51 -12.58
C ILE A 431 12.47 5.45 -13.68
N MET A 432 12.83 4.21 -13.36
CA MET A 432 12.84 3.12 -14.34
C MET A 432 11.45 2.75 -14.85
N TRP A 433 10.46 2.79 -13.96
CA TRP A 433 9.07 2.57 -14.35
C TRP A 433 8.58 3.73 -15.22
N ALA A 434 8.80 4.98 -14.82
CA ALA A 434 8.43 6.15 -15.61
C ALA A 434 9.09 6.14 -17.00
N ALA A 435 10.36 5.76 -17.09
CA ALA A 435 11.09 5.58 -18.35
C ALA A 435 10.57 4.41 -19.22
N GLY A 436 9.73 3.51 -18.66
CA GLY A 436 9.19 2.34 -19.38
C GLY A 436 10.18 1.20 -19.51
N TRP A 437 11.25 1.20 -18.72
CA TRP A 437 12.27 0.15 -18.74
C TRP A 437 11.89 -1.07 -17.90
N ILE A 438 10.94 -0.91 -16.97
CA ILE A 438 10.34 -1.98 -16.17
C ILE A 438 8.82 -1.82 -16.15
N GLU A 439 8.11 -2.94 -16.08
CA GLU A 439 6.64 -2.98 -16.05
C GLU A 439 6.12 -2.79 -14.62
N GLY A 440 4.94 -2.19 -14.49
CA GLY A 440 4.22 -2.00 -13.23
C GLY A 440 2.82 -1.43 -13.52
N ASP A 441 1.83 -1.83 -12.74
CA ASP A 441 0.46 -1.33 -12.83
C ASP A 441 0.37 0.11 -12.30
N ALA A 442 -0.49 0.94 -12.90
CA ALA A 442 -0.72 2.32 -12.45
C ALA A 442 -2.20 2.69 -12.39
N THR A 443 -3.07 1.68 -12.25
CA THR A 443 -4.52 1.87 -12.34
C THR A 443 -5.29 1.24 -11.18
N ALA A 444 -4.65 0.42 -10.34
CA ALA A 444 -5.36 -0.32 -9.30
C ALA A 444 -6.18 0.54 -8.32
N THR A 445 -5.76 1.77 -8.02
CA THR A 445 -6.52 2.70 -7.18
C THR A 445 -7.09 3.90 -7.95
N VAL A 446 -7.24 3.75 -9.27
CA VAL A 446 -7.90 4.73 -10.15
C VAL A 446 -9.34 4.26 -10.37
N TRP A 447 -10.32 4.98 -9.84
CA TRP A 447 -11.71 4.51 -9.81
C TRP A 447 -12.37 4.46 -11.19
N ASP A 448 -11.95 5.34 -12.10
CA ASP A 448 -12.42 5.35 -13.49
C ASP A 448 -11.86 4.17 -14.32
N ALA A 449 -10.91 3.39 -13.78
CA ALA A 449 -10.42 2.16 -14.42
C ALA A 449 -11.34 0.95 -14.18
N TYR A 450 -12.49 1.13 -13.53
CA TYR A 450 -13.39 0.04 -13.17
C TYR A 450 -14.81 0.26 -13.69
N ASP A 451 -15.34 -0.78 -14.32
CA ASP A 451 -16.71 -0.82 -14.80
C ASP A 451 -17.57 -1.84 -14.03
N ARG A 452 -18.81 -1.45 -13.74
CA ARG A 452 -19.83 -2.38 -13.22
C ARG A 452 -20.55 -3.06 -14.38
N VAL A 453 -20.53 -4.40 -14.39
CA VAL A 453 -21.33 -5.23 -15.28
C VAL A 453 -22.44 -5.92 -14.49
N GLU A 454 -23.70 -5.58 -14.80
CA GLU A 454 -24.88 -6.24 -14.24
C GLU A 454 -25.09 -7.61 -14.91
N LEU A 455 -25.15 -8.67 -14.09
CA LEU A 455 -25.30 -10.06 -14.54
C LEU A 455 -26.74 -10.58 -14.39
N ALA A 456 -27.44 -10.11 -13.37
CA ALA A 456 -28.86 -10.37 -13.14
C ALA A 456 -29.48 -9.19 -12.38
N GLY A 457 -30.71 -8.82 -12.74
CA GLY A 457 -31.39 -7.65 -12.21
C GLY A 457 -32.71 -7.95 -11.50
N PRO A 458 -33.52 -6.91 -11.22
CA PRO A 458 -34.74 -7.04 -10.41
C PRO A 458 -35.87 -7.83 -11.09
N ASP A 459 -35.84 -7.96 -12.41
CA ASP A 459 -36.79 -8.79 -13.15
C ASP A 459 -36.43 -10.29 -13.07
N ASP A 460 -35.21 -10.61 -12.62
CA ASP A 460 -34.64 -11.97 -12.56
C ASP A 460 -34.49 -12.51 -11.13
N LEU A 461 -34.50 -11.63 -10.12
CA LEU A 461 -34.13 -11.95 -8.74
C LEU A 461 -35.23 -11.58 -7.73
N GLU A 462 -35.39 -12.42 -6.70
CA GLU A 462 -36.29 -12.19 -5.57
C GLU A 462 -35.54 -12.34 -4.25
N GLU A 463 -35.03 -11.22 -3.71
CA GLU A 463 -34.30 -11.19 -2.42
C GLU A 463 -33.05 -12.10 -2.40
N PRO A 464 -32.06 -11.85 -3.28
CA PRO A 464 -30.85 -12.67 -3.39
C PRO A 464 -30.02 -12.59 -2.11
N MET A 465 -29.65 -13.74 -1.56
CA MET A 465 -28.98 -13.83 -0.27
C MET A 465 -27.50 -14.13 -0.39
N SER A 466 -27.14 -15.24 -1.05
CA SER A 466 -25.75 -15.68 -1.15
C SER A 466 -25.48 -16.32 -2.50
N MET A 467 -24.23 -16.28 -2.95
CA MET A 467 -23.80 -16.90 -4.19
C MET A 467 -22.60 -17.83 -4.04
N ALA A 468 -22.46 -18.72 -5.01
CA ALA A 468 -21.27 -19.52 -5.26
C ALA A 468 -21.01 -19.57 -6.77
N ILE A 469 -19.74 -19.41 -7.16
CA ILE A 469 -19.32 -19.34 -8.57
C ILE A 469 -18.65 -20.66 -8.93
N ALA A 470 -19.11 -21.31 -9.99
CA ALA A 470 -18.53 -22.55 -10.49
C ALA A 470 -17.25 -22.26 -11.30
N PRO A 471 -16.34 -23.25 -11.45
CA PRO A 471 -15.13 -23.07 -12.25
C PRO A 471 -15.36 -22.70 -13.72
N ASP A 472 -16.55 -23.01 -14.26
CA ASP A 472 -16.96 -22.62 -15.62
C ASP A 472 -17.60 -21.23 -15.70
N GLY A 473 -17.62 -20.47 -14.60
CA GLY A 473 -18.13 -19.09 -14.53
C GLY A 473 -19.63 -18.98 -14.25
N ARG A 474 -20.39 -20.09 -14.20
CA ARG A 474 -21.81 -20.03 -13.80
C ARG A 474 -21.94 -19.61 -12.34
N ILE A 475 -22.90 -18.73 -12.06
CA ILE A 475 -23.19 -18.23 -10.70
C ILE A 475 -24.46 -18.90 -10.19
N PHE A 476 -24.37 -19.54 -9.03
CA PHE A 476 -25.49 -20.11 -8.31
C PHE A 476 -25.84 -19.18 -7.17
N CYS A 477 -27.09 -18.72 -7.09
CA CYS A 477 -27.54 -17.85 -6.01
C CYS A 477 -28.73 -18.50 -5.30
N ILE A 478 -28.72 -18.48 -3.97
CA ILE A 478 -29.89 -18.79 -3.15
C ILE A 478 -30.60 -17.49 -2.79
N GLU A 479 -31.91 -17.50 -2.96
CA GLU A 479 -32.83 -16.42 -2.64
C GLU A 479 -33.49 -16.66 -1.28
N ARG A 480 -33.84 -15.58 -0.56
CA ARG A 480 -34.49 -15.73 0.75
C ARG A 480 -35.83 -16.44 0.64
N THR A 481 -36.53 -16.28 -0.48
CA THR A 481 -37.81 -16.94 -0.80
C THR A 481 -37.70 -18.45 -1.02
N GLY A 482 -36.49 -19.00 -1.13
CA GLY A 482 -36.23 -20.44 -1.23
C GLY A 482 -35.87 -20.93 -2.64
N ASP A 483 -35.86 -20.04 -3.62
CA ASP A 483 -35.40 -20.36 -4.98
C ASP A 483 -33.87 -20.42 -5.04
N VAL A 484 -33.36 -21.32 -5.87
CA VAL A 484 -31.95 -21.35 -6.30
C VAL A 484 -31.91 -21.01 -7.78
N VAL A 485 -31.27 -19.90 -8.12
CA VAL A 485 -31.13 -19.42 -9.49
C VAL A 485 -29.71 -19.69 -10.00
N ILE A 486 -29.61 -20.04 -11.28
CA ILE A 486 -28.35 -20.20 -12.01
C ILE A 486 -28.28 -19.10 -13.06
N ILE A 487 -27.21 -18.33 -13.02
CA ILE A 487 -26.89 -17.26 -13.97
C ILE A 487 -25.73 -17.76 -14.83
N ASP A 488 -25.95 -17.82 -16.13
CA ASP A 488 -24.95 -18.13 -17.14
C ASP A 488 -24.51 -16.82 -17.83
N PRO A 489 -23.33 -16.28 -17.48
CA PRO A 489 -22.86 -15.00 -18.02
C PRO A 489 -22.47 -15.06 -19.50
N GLU A 490 -22.30 -16.25 -20.10
CA GLU A 490 -22.02 -16.35 -21.54
C GLU A 490 -23.29 -16.22 -22.38
N SER A 491 -24.43 -16.66 -21.85
CA SER A 491 -25.71 -16.69 -22.57
C SER A 491 -26.74 -15.68 -22.07
N ASP A 492 -26.39 -14.87 -21.05
CA ASP A 492 -27.27 -13.95 -20.34
C ASP A 492 -28.57 -14.64 -19.85
N ARG A 493 -28.46 -15.91 -19.45
CA ARG A 493 -29.61 -16.72 -19.07
C ARG A 493 -29.66 -16.90 -17.55
N VAL A 494 -30.77 -16.49 -16.96
CA VAL A 494 -31.13 -16.81 -15.56
C VAL A 494 -32.17 -17.94 -15.54
N THR A 495 -31.92 -18.97 -14.74
CA THR A 495 -32.79 -20.16 -14.63
C THR A 495 -33.03 -20.51 -13.16
N VAL A 496 -34.29 -20.66 -12.76
CA VAL A 496 -34.65 -21.25 -11.46
C VAL A 496 -34.39 -22.76 -11.52
N ALA A 497 -33.39 -23.22 -10.77
CA ALA A 497 -32.94 -24.62 -10.73
C ALA A 497 -33.63 -25.43 -9.62
N LEU A 498 -34.03 -24.79 -8.52
CA LEU A 498 -34.73 -25.37 -7.38
C LEU A 498 -35.70 -24.34 -6.81
N SER A 499 -36.83 -24.80 -6.25
CA SER A 499 -37.69 -24.03 -5.36
C SER A 499 -37.93 -24.84 -4.09
N LEU A 500 -37.44 -24.36 -2.95
CA LEU A 500 -37.69 -24.94 -1.63
C LEU A 500 -38.83 -24.21 -0.93
N ASP A 501 -39.68 -24.94 -0.21
CA ASP A 501 -40.65 -24.33 0.70
C ASP A 501 -39.93 -23.94 2.00
N VAL A 502 -39.79 -22.64 2.22
CA VAL A 502 -39.02 -22.08 3.34
C VAL A 502 -39.85 -21.11 4.16
N GLU A 503 -39.55 -21.02 5.45
CA GLU A 503 -40.16 -20.03 6.33
C GLU A 503 -39.60 -18.63 5.99
N HIS A 504 -40.36 -17.85 5.22
CA HIS A 504 -39.97 -16.50 4.78
C HIS A 504 -41.11 -15.46 4.88
N ASP A 505 -42.34 -15.90 5.18
CA ASP A 505 -43.62 -15.16 5.08
C ASP A 505 -43.83 -14.10 6.17
N THR A 506 -43.01 -14.09 7.22
CA THR A 506 -43.16 -13.13 8.31
C THR A 506 -42.28 -11.89 8.11
N PRO A 507 -42.86 -10.68 7.92
CA PRO A 507 -42.08 -9.47 7.74
C PRO A 507 -41.21 -9.22 8.98
N ARG A 508 -39.90 -8.98 8.78
CA ARG A 508 -38.86 -8.72 9.80
C ARG A 508 -38.14 -9.94 10.38
N HIS A 509 -38.25 -11.12 9.80
CA HIS A 509 -37.40 -12.25 10.17
C HIS A 509 -36.33 -12.52 9.11
N ASN A 510 -35.18 -13.02 9.57
CA ASN A 510 -34.01 -13.30 8.73
C ASN A 510 -33.97 -14.78 8.32
N TRP A 511 -35.13 -15.41 8.22
CA TRP A 511 -35.32 -16.81 7.84
C TRP A 511 -35.61 -16.92 6.34
N GLY A 512 -35.36 -18.11 5.79
CA GLY A 512 -35.60 -18.42 4.38
C GLY A 512 -34.47 -19.27 3.81
N GLY A 513 -34.13 -19.05 2.54
CA GLY A 513 -32.85 -19.47 1.98
C GLY A 513 -31.71 -18.57 2.49
N LEU A 514 -30.65 -19.15 3.06
CA LEU A 514 -29.62 -18.38 3.79
C LEU A 514 -28.24 -18.45 3.15
N GLY A 515 -27.80 -19.65 2.78
CA GLY A 515 -26.45 -19.91 2.30
C GLY A 515 -26.37 -20.98 1.24
N ILE A 516 -25.37 -20.85 0.38
CA ILE A 516 -25.08 -21.74 -0.73
C ILE A 516 -23.57 -21.95 -0.84
N ALA A 517 -23.14 -23.17 -1.16
CA ALA A 517 -21.76 -23.47 -1.53
C ALA A 517 -21.72 -24.62 -2.54
N LEU A 518 -20.78 -24.55 -3.48
CA LEU A 518 -20.48 -25.66 -4.39
C LEU A 518 -19.39 -26.54 -3.77
N ASP A 519 -19.52 -27.85 -3.95
CA ASP A 519 -18.46 -28.78 -3.54
C ASP A 519 -17.15 -28.46 -4.28
N PRO A 520 -15.96 -28.56 -3.66
CA PRO A 520 -14.70 -28.32 -4.37
C PRO A 520 -14.49 -29.24 -5.58
N ALA A 521 -15.16 -30.40 -5.62
CA ALA A 521 -15.18 -31.29 -6.78
C ALA A 521 -16.46 -31.15 -7.63
N PHE A 522 -17.09 -29.97 -7.66
CA PHE A 522 -18.37 -29.72 -8.31
C PHE A 522 -18.42 -30.15 -9.78
N GLU A 523 -17.36 -29.91 -10.56
CA GLU A 523 -17.30 -30.35 -11.96
C GLU A 523 -17.36 -31.88 -12.11
N GLU A 524 -16.96 -32.63 -11.07
CA GLU A 524 -16.96 -34.09 -11.06
C GLU A 524 -18.25 -34.68 -10.47
N ASN A 525 -18.78 -34.08 -9.39
CA ASN A 525 -19.89 -34.65 -8.60
C ASN A 525 -21.22 -33.89 -8.72
N GLY A 526 -21.20 -32.65 -9.20
CA GLY A 526 -22.37 -31.77 -9.29
C GLY A 526 -22.99 -31.42 -7.95
N TRP A 527 -22.28 -31.52 -6.83
CA TRP A 527 -22.86 -31.31 -5.50
C TRP A 527 -22.87 -29.85 -5.07
N LEU A 528 -24.02 -29.43 -4.56
CA LEU A 528 -24.27 -28.12 -4.00
C LEU A 528 -24.88 -28.28 -2.61
N TYR A 529 -24.52 -27.38 -1.70
CA TYR A 529 -24.95 -27.37 -0.31
C TYR A 529 -25.79 -26.13 -0.04
N LEU A 530 -26.92 -26.31 0.64
CA LEU A 530 -27.83 -25.24 1.01
C LEU A 530 -28.03 -25.21 2.52
N TYR A 531 -28.10 -24.02 3.07
CA TYR A 531 -28.54 -23.77 4.44
C TYR A 531 -29.81 -22.92 4.40
N TYR A 532 -30.89 -23.42 4.98
CA TYR A 532 -32.22 -22.80 4.87
C TYR A 532 -33.10 -23.08 6.09
N SER A 533 -34.23 -22.37 6.18
CA SER A 533 -35.22 -22.49 7.25
C SER A 533 -36.47 -23.26 6.76
N PRO A 534 -36.62 -24.57 7.05
CA PRO A 534 -37.80 -25.34 6.61
C PRO A 534 -39.11 -24.78 7.19
N VAL A 535 -40.24 -24.88 6.50
CA VAL A 535 -41.54 -24.47 7.07
C VAL A 535 -41.95 -25.34 8.27
N GLU A 536 -42.81 -24.82 9.16
CA GLU A 536 -43.23 -25.52 10.39
C GLU A 536 -43.84 -26.92 10.13
N GLU A 537 -44.51 -27.11 8.99
CA GLU A 537 -45.13 -28.37 8.61
C GLU A 537 -44.12 -29.49 8.29
N ASP A 538 -42.90 -29.10 7.91
CA ASP A 538 -41.81 -30.01 7.52
C ASP A 538 -40.84 -30.30 8.67
N LEU A 539 -40.99 -29.60 9.80
CA LEU A 539 -40.17 -29.85 10.98
C LEU A 539 -40.43 -31.23 11.57
N ASP A 540 -39.35 -31.83 12.07
CA ASP A 540 -39.41 -33.11 12.77
C ASP A 540 -40.16 -32.91 14.11
N PRO A 541 -41.32 -33.57 14.31
CA PRO A 541 -42.14 -33.34 15.49
C PRO A 541 -41.50 -33.87 16.78
N ASP A 542 -40.42 -34.66 16.67
CA ASP A 542 -39.64 -35.13 17.83
C ASP A 542 -38.53 -34.13 18.23
N GLU A 543 -38.24 -33.11 17.41
CA GLU A 543 -37.30 -32.04 17.77
C GLU A 543 -37.92 -31.07 18.80
N PRO A 544 -37.13 -30.62 19.79
CA PRO A 544 -37.65 -29.80 20.89
C PRO A 544 -37.97 -28.36 20.47
N MET A 545 -37.39 -27.89 19.36
CA MET A 545 -37.58 -26.55 18.82
C MET A 545 -37.35 -26.54 17.30
N PRO A 546 -37.81 -25.49 16.59
CA PRO A 546 -37.51 -25.33 15.17
C PRO A 546 -36.00 -25.25 14.91
N TYR A 547 -35.62 -25.47 13.66
CA TYR A 547 -34.22 -25.46 13.23
C TYR A 547 -34.06 -24.88 11.83
N ASN A 548 -32.82 -24.54 11.51
CA ASN A 548 -32.31 -24.39 10.16
C ASN A 548 -31.59 -25.68 9.75
N GLN A 549 -31.66 -25.99 8.46
CA GLN A 549 -31.24 -27.26 7.88
C GLN A 549 -30.08 -27.03 6.91
N LEU A 550 -28.97 -27.74 7.10
CA LEU A 550 -27.87 -27.88 6.14
C LEU A 550 -28.06 -29.17 5.35
N SER A 551 -28.20 -29.07 4.04
CA SER A 551 -28.43 -30.21 3.16
C SER A 551 -27.61 -30.13 1.87
N ARG A 552 -27.42 -31.28 1.23
CA ARG A 552 -26.75 -31.40 -0.07
C ARG A 552 -27.73 -31.85 -1.14
N PHE A 553 -27.57 -31.28 -2.33
CA PHE A 553 -28.31 -31.61 -3.54
C PHE A 553 -27.36 -31.84 -4.73
N PRO A 554 -27.63 -32.84 -5.59
CA PRO A 554 -27.02 -32.94 -6.92
C PRO A 554 -27.67 -31.98 -7.91
N VAL A 555 -26.83 -31.30 -8.71
CA VAL A 555 -27.23 -30.50 -9.86
C VAL A 555 -27.07 -31.33 -11.13
N GLU A 556 -28.13 -31.48 -11.92
CA GLU A 556 -28.11 -32.18 -13.20
C GLU A 556 -28.77 -31.35 -14.31
N ASN A 557 -28.00 -30.90 -15.31
CA ASN A 557 -28.47 -30.09 -16.45
C ASN A 557 -29.15 -28.76 -16.02
N ASP A 558 -28.53 -28.03 -15.09
CA ASP A 558 -29.07 -26.78 -14.54
C ASP A 558 -30.42 -26.95 -13.80
N GLU A 559 -30.78 -28.18 -13.40
CA GLU A 559 -31.97 -28.50 -12.61
C GLU A 559 -31.58 -29.28 -11.33
N ILE A 560 -32.35 -29.11 -10.26
CA ILE A 560 -32.19 -29.82 -8.99
C ILE A 560 -33.52 -30.48 -8.62
N ASP A 561 -33.51 -31.78 -8.33
CA ASP A 561 -34.67 -32.51 -7.83
C ASP A 561 -34.81 -32.32 -6.30
N PRO A 562 -35.86 -31.70 -5.77
CA PRO A 562 -36.02 -31.52 -4.31
C PRO A 562 -36.06 -32.86 -3.56
N ASP A 563 -36.56 -33.95 -4.18
CA ASP A 563 -36.60 -35.27 -3.55
C ASP A 563 -35.21 -35.94 -3.42
N SER A 564 -34.17 -35.33 -3.99
CA SER A 564 -32.79 -35.82 -3.95
C SER A 564 -31.98 -35.34 -2.73
N GLU A 565 -32.63 -34.58 -1.84
CA GLU A 565 -32.02 -34.02 -0.64
C GLU A 565 -31.29 -35.06 0.21
N VAL A 566 -30.09 -34.67 0.67
CA VAL A 566 -29.38 -35.37 1.74
C VAL A 566 -29.16 -34.40 2.90
N GLU A 567 -29.93 -34.59 3.97
CA GLU A 567 -29.78 -33.85 5.24
C GLU A 567 -28.43 -34.15 5.90
N ILE A 568 -27.76 -33.11 6.41
CA ILE A 568 -26.42 -33.21 7.04
C ILE A 568 -26.44 -32.76 8.49
N LEU A 569 -26.89 -31.54 8.75
CA LEU A 569 -26.82 -30.92 10.08
C LEU A 569 -28.03 -30.02 10.32
N ARG A 570 -28.59 -30.09 11.53
CA ARG A 570 -29.63 -29.21 12.03
C ARG A 570 -29.04 -28.26 13.08
N VAL A 571 -29.37 -26.98 12.98
CA VAL A 571 -29.02 -25.96 13.99
C VAL A 571 -30.32 -25.40 14.52
N HIS A 572 -30.54 -25.52 15.82
CA HIS A 572 -31.76 -25.02 16.46
C HIS A 572 -31.90 -23.51 16.29
N GLU A 573 -33.14 -23.06 16.07
CA GLU A 573 -33.49 -21.67 15.81
C GLU A 573 -34.88 -21.40 16.40
N GLN A 574 -34.99 -20.51 17.39
CA GLN A 574 -36.28 -20.02 17.84
C GLN A 574 -36.94 -19.16 16.76
N ARG A 575 -38.26 -19.33 16.60
CA ARG A 575 -39.08 -18.60 15.61
C ARG A 575 -40.12 -17.68 16.23
N GLN A 576 -39.85 -17.18 17.43
CA GLN A 576 -40.77 -16.33 18.19
C GLN A 576 -40.40 -14.85 18.10
N THR A 577 -39.11 -14.56 18.15
CA THR A 577 -38.54 -13.23 18.01
C THR A 577 -37.55 -13.23 16.85
N CYS A 578 -37.37 -12.07 16.23
CA CYS A 578 -36.15 -11.84 15.46
C CYS A 578 -34.94 -11.87 16.46
N CYS A 579 -33.67 -11.97 16.07
CA CYS A 579 -33.01 -11.82 14.77
C CYS A 579 -31.76 -12.74 14.75
N HIS A 580 -30.90 -12.64 13.72
CA HIS A 580 -29.57 -13.27 13.63
C HIS A 580 -29.53 -14.76 13.29
N SER A 581 -29.97 -15.13 12.09
CA SER A 581 -29.82 -16.51 11.58
C SER A 581 -28.48 -16.76 10.88
N ALA A 582 -27.77 -15.69 10.47
CA ALA A 582 -26.53 -15.73 9.68
C ALA A 582 -26.65 -16.66 8.45
N GLY A 583 -25.82 -17.71 8.37
CA GLY A 583 -26.03 -18.81 7.43
C GLY A 583 -25.10 -18.84 6.22
N ALA A 584 -23.97 -18.15 6.23
CA ALA A 584 -23.01 -18.24 5.13
C ALA A 584 -22.35 -19.63 5.08
N LEU A 585 -22.09 -20.12 3.86
CA LEU A 585 -21.39 -21.38 3.60
C LEU A 585 -20.16 -21.13 2.74
N ARG A 586 -19.01 -21.64 3.16
CA ARG A 586 -17.76 -21.57 2.39
C ARG A 586 -16.95 -22.85 2.57
N PHE A 587 -16.35 -23.36 1.51
CA PHE A 587 -15.32 -24.39 1.65
C PHE A 587 -13.98 -23.71 1.92
N GLY A 588 -13.25 -24.21 2.90
CA GLY A 588 -11.85 -23.87 3.09
C GLY A 588 -10.91 -24.81 2.32
N PRO A 589 -9.59 -24.64 2.49
CA PRO A 589 -8.62 -25.57 1.94
C PRO A 589 -8.91 -27.00 2.39
N ASP A 590 -8.51 -27.96 1.55
CA ASP A 590 -8.69 -29.39 1.79
C ASP A 590 -10.15 -29.87 1.90
N GLY A 591 -11.14 -29.06 1.51
CA GLY A 591 -12.55 -29.47 1.41
C GLY A 591 -13.24 -29.66 2.77
N TRP A 592 -12.93 -28.80 3.73
CA TRP A 592 -13.75 -28.62 4.93
C TRP A 592 -14.81 -27.55 4.67
N LEU A 593 -16.06 -27.84 5.01
CA LEU A 593 -17.18 -26.91 4.91
C LEU A 593 -17.29 -26.10 6.20
N TYR A 594 -17.32 -24.79 6.04
CA TYR A 594 -17.57 -23.82 7.10
C TYR A 594 -19.00 -23.30 7.00
N LEU A 595 -19.67 -23.19 8.14
CA LEU A 595 -21.04 -22.65 8.27
C LEU A 595 -21.07 -21.61 9.39
N SER A 596 -21.54 -20.40 9.10
CA SER A 596 -21.82 -19.41 10.15
C SER A 596 -23.24 -19.52 10.68
N THR A 597 -23.40 -19.39 12.00
CA THR A 597 -24.68 -19.40 12.69
C THR A 597 -24.76 -18.18 13.60
N GLY A 598 -25.88 -17.47 13.59
CA GLY A 598 -26.09 -16.36 14.51
C GLY A 598 -26.59 -16.86 15.87
N ASP A 599 -26.55 -15.98 16.87
CA ASP A 599 -26.91 -16.30 18.25
C ASP A 599 -28.41 -16.58 18.42
N ASN A 600 -29.22 -16.09 17.47
CA ASN A 600 -30.67 -16.19 17.43
C ASN A 600 -31.35 -15.64 18.71
N VAL A 601 -30.74 -14.61 19.31
CA VAL A 601 -31.16 -13.97 20.57
C VAL A 601 -31.36 -12.46 20.37
N THR A 602 -32.38 -11.90 21.02
CA THR A 602 -32.60 -10.44 21.11
C THR A 602 -32.33 -9.95 22.53
N PRO A 603 -31.35 -9.04 22.73
CA PRO A 603 -31.08 -8.51 24.07
C PRO A 603 -32.29 -7.77 24.64
N ALA A 604 -32.46 -7.82 25.97
CA ALA A 604 -33.53 -7.12 26.70
C ALA A 604 -33.43 -5.58 26.58
N ASP A 605 -32.23 -5.08 26.28
CA ASP A 605 -31.93 -3.68 26.00
C ASP A 605 -30.79 -3.56 24.96
N ALA A 606 -30.07 -2.44 24.93
CA ALA A 606 -29.08 -2.14 23.91
C ALA A 606 -27.69 -2.79 24.14
N TYR A 607 -27.44 -3.44 25.28
CA TYR A 607 -26.14 -4.00 25.66
C TYR A 607 -26.09 -5.54 25.48
N ALA A 608 -25.31 -6.23 26.31
CA ALA A 608 -25.17 -7.68 26.29
C ALA A 608 -26.52 -8.41 26.48
N ALA A 609 -26.73 -9.47 25.70
CA ALA A 609 -27.88 -10.37 25.85
C ALA A 609 -27.58 -11.39 26.95
N ILE A 610 -27.84 -11.01 28.21
CA ILE A 610 -27.54 -11.83 29.40
C ILE A 610 -28.74 -11.97 30.36
N ASP A 611 -29.96 -11.61 29.95
CA ASP A 611 -31.16 -11.73 30.80
C ASP A 611 -31.72 -13.17 30.77
N ASP A 612 -31.35 -13.95 31.78
CA ASP A 612 -31.71 -15.36 31.94
C ASP A 612 -33.00 -15.60 32.76
N GLN A 613 -33.72 -14.52 33.09
CA GLN A 613 -34.97 -14.58 33.87
C GLN A 613 -36.21 -14.77 33.00
N SER A 614 -36.05 -14.59 31.69
CA SER A 614 -37.13 -14.76 30.73
C SER A 614 -37.77 -16.14 30.87
N THR A 615 -39.10 -16.17 30.87
CA THR A 615 -39.84 -17.44 30.82
C THR A 615 -39.67 -18.19 29.49
N ASP A 616 -39.09 -17.53 28.49
CA ASP A 616 -38.59 -18.15 27.26
C ASP A 616 -37.07 -17.94 27.17
N PRO A 617 -36.28 -18.89 27.69
CA PRO A 617 -34.83 -18.75 27.85
C PRO A 617 -34.08 -18.58 26.52
N ASN A 618 -34.70 -18.92 25.39
CA ASN A 618 -34.07 -18.86 24.07
C ASN A 618 -34.16 -17.48 23.40
N THR A 619 -34.69 -16.46 24.07
CA THR A 619 -34.99 -15.16 23.43
C THR A 619 -34.12 -14.00 23.89
N THR A 620 -33.55 -14.03 25.11
CA THR A 620 -32.89 -12.86 25.72
C THR A 620 -31.49 -13.09 26.32
N ASP A 621 -31.03 -14.35 26.37
CA ASP A 621 -29.76 -14.73 26.99
C ASP A 621 -28.88 -15.52 26.01
N ALA A 622 -27.90 -14.83 25.41
CA ALA A 622 -26.95 -15.43 24.47
C ALA A 622 -25.85 -16.24 25.17
N ARG A 623 -25.84 -16.29 26.51
CA ARG A 623 -24.98 -17.22 27.27
C ARG A 623 -25.41 -18.67 27.08
N GLY A 624 -26.70 -18.94 26.86
CA GLY A 624 -27.23 -20.25 26.46
C GLY A 624 -27.13 -20.54 24.95
N THR A 625 -26.53 -19.64 24.15
CA THR A 625 -26.35 -19.81 22.71
C THR A 625 -24.89 -19.58 22.31
N SER A 626 -24.49 -18.35 22.00
CA SER A 626 -23.12 -17.98 21.61
C SER A 626 -22.07 -18.41 22.64
N GLY A 627 -22.37 -18.20 23.92
CA GLY A 627 -21.51 -18.57 25.05
C GLY A 627 -21.60 -20.04 25.47
N ASP A 628 -22.60 -20.78 25.01
CA ASP A 628 -22.78 -22.19 25.35
C ASP A 628 -21.94 -23.05 24.39
N THR A 629 -21.08 -23.89 24.97
CA THR A 629 -20.20 -24.79 24.23
C THR A 629 -20.91 -26.02 23.67
N SER A 630 -22.10 -26.33 24.18
CA SER A 630 -22.98 -27.44 23.77
C SER A 630 -24.00 -27.03 22.69
N ASP A 631 -24.17 -25.74 22.42
CA ASP A 631 -25.07 -25.18 21.39
C ASP A 631 -24.30 -24.78 20.11
N LEU A 632 -24.96 -24.87 18.95
CA LEU A 632 -24.38 -24.56 17.64
C LEU A 632 -24.65 -23.13 17.15
N ARG A 633 -25.46 -22.33 17.86
CA ARG A 633 -25.78 -20.94 17.55
C ARG A 633 -24.67 -19.99 18.00
N GLY A 634 -24.48 -18.90 17.25
CA GLY A 634 -23.45 -17.90 17.50
C GLY A 634 -22.03 -18.41 17.26
N LYS A 635 -21.85 -19.26 16.22
CA LYS A 635 -20.62 -19.99 15.94
C LYS A 635 -20.18 -19.84 14.47
N ILE A 636 -18.92 -20.18 14.23
CA ILE A 636 -18.50 -20.73 12.93
C ILE A 636 -18.23 -22.21 13.15
N LEU A 637 -18.95 -23.06 12.41
CA LEU A 637 -18.84 -24.50 12.44
C LEU A 637 -17.92 -24.97 11.32
N ARG A 638 -17.15 -26.04 11.53
CA ARG A 638 -16.28 -26.66 10.52
C ARG A 638 -16.45 -28.17 10.51
N ILE A 639 -16.99 -28.69 9.41
CA ILE A 639 -17.30 -30.11 9.22
C ILE A 639 -16.88 -30.59 7.83
N ARG A 640 -16.77 -31.91 7.64
CA ARG A 640 -16.63 -32.52 6.32
C ARG A 640 -17.81 -33.44 6.05
N PRO A 641 -18.79 -33.01 5.25
CA PRO A 641 -19.91 -33.86 4.83
C PRO A 641 -19.44 -35.15 4.14
N ARG A 642 -20.24 -36.20 4.24
CA ARG A 642 -20.04 -37.49 3.54
C ARG A 642 -21.19 -37.77 2.59
N GLU A 643 -20.97 -38.76 1.72
CA GLU A 643 -21.98 -39.24 0.76
C GLU A 643 -23.32 -39.58 1.40
N ASP A 644 -23.31 -40.17 2.60
CA ASP A 644 -24.49 -40.70 3.30
C ASP A 644 -25.20 -39.67 4.21
N GLY A 645 -24.80 -38.40 4.17
CA GLY A 645 -25.33 -37.33 5.02
C GLY A 645 -24.66 -37.25 6.40
N SER A 646 -23.88 -38.25 6.81
CA SER A 646 -23.02 -38.08 7.99
C SER A 646 -21.88 -37.10 7.72
N TYR A 647 -21.20 -36.64 8.76
CA TYR A 647 -20.03 -35.77 8.61
C TYR A 647 -18.88 -36.19 9.54
N ALA A 648 -17.71 -35.64 9.28
CA ALA A 648 -16.56 -35.64 10.19
C ALA A 648 -16.38 -34.25 10.80
N THR A 649 -15.79 -34.21 12.00
CA THR A 649 -15.27 -32.99 12.62
C THR A 649 -13.75 -32.94 12.49
N HIS A 650 -13.19 -31.73 12.55
CA HIS A 650 -11.75 -31.52 12.38
C HIS A 650 -11.02 -31.68 13.72
N ASP A 651 -9.85 -32.33 13.73
CA ASP A 651 -9.06 -32.55 14.96
C ASP A 651 -8.57 -31.23 15.59
N ASP A 652 -8.32 -30.20 14.78
CA ASP A 652 -8.02 -28.85 15.26
C ASP A 652 -9.25 -27.97 15.56
N ASN A 653 -10.50 -28.46 15.53
CA ASN A 653 -11.64 -27.62 15.99
C ASN A 653 -11.47 -27.24 17.47
N LEU A 654 -12.11 -26.14 17.90
CA LEU A 654 -11.94 -25.55 19.23
C LEU A 654 -12.12 -26.61 20.33
N PHE A 655 -13.18 -27.40 20.19
CA PHE A 655 -13.46 -28.55 21.05
C PHE A 655 -13.19 -29.85 20.30
N SER A 656 -12.05 -30.46 20.55
CA SER A 656 -11.68 -31.72 19.92
C SER A 656 -10.98 -32.66 20.89
N GLU A 657 -10.97 -33.95 20.57
CA GLU A 657 -10.18 -34.93 21.32
C GLU A 657 -8.68 -34.56 21.32
N ALA A 658 -8.17 -34.05 20.20
CA ALA A 658 -6.76 -33.66 20.07
C ALA A 658 -6.40 -32.45 20.94
N ARG A 659 -7.36 -31.55 21.21
CA ARG A 659 -7.24 -30.43 22.15
C ARG A 659 -7.60 -30.80 23.59
N GLY A 660 -7.94 -32.06 23.87
CA GLY A 660 -8.14 -32.58 25.21
C GLY A 660 -9.58 -32.62 25.69
N TYR A 661 -10.56 -32.36 24.82
CA TYR A 661 -11.99 -32.32 25.16
C TYR A 661 -12.72 -33.67 24.98
N GLY A 662 -11.99 -34.79 24.98
CA GLY A 662 -12.58 -36.10 24.67
C GLY A 662 -13.66 -36.52 25.65
N ASP A 663 -13.45 -36.27 26.95
CA ASP A 663 -14.43 -36.60 27.98
C ASP A 663 -15.67 -35.68 27.88
N GLU A 664 -15.46 -34.37 27.65
CA GLU A 664 -16.51 -33.36 27.49
C GLU A 664 -17.37 -33.61 26.24
N ILE A 665 -16.77 -34.09 25.14
CA ILE A 665 -17.50 -34.51 23.93
C ILE A 665 -18.37 -35.73 24.24
N GLU A 666 -17.85 -36.74 24.96
CA GLU A 666 -18.62 -37.93 25.33
C GLU A 666 -19.79 -37.59 26.29
N GLU A 667 -19.61 -36.58 27.15
CA GLU A 667 -20.62 -36.09 28.07
C GLU A 667 -21.62 -35.12 27.43
N GLY A 668 -21.33 -34.62 26.22
CA GLY A 668 -22.16 -33.67 25.49
C GLY A 668 -22.06 -32.22 25.99
N LEU A 669 -21.00 -31.90 26.75
CA LEU A 669 -20.75 -30.55 27.27
C LEU A 669 -20.17 -29.61 26.21
N VAL A 670 -19.63 -30.16 25.13
CA VAL A 670 -19.07 -29.39 24.01
C VAL A 670 -19.46 -29.98 22.67
N ARG A 671 -19.51 -29.14 21.64
CA ARG A 671 -19.78 -29.54 20.25
C ARG A 671 -18.50 -29.60 19.42
N PRO A 672 -18.10 -30.78 18.91
CA PRO A 672 -16.88 -30.91 18.11
C PRO A 672 -16.95 -30.24 16.73
N GLU A 673 -18.12 -29.76 16.32
CA GLU A 673 -18.31 -28.97 15.11
C GLU A 673 -17.74 -27.54 15.22
N ILE A 674 -17.58 -27.01 16.43
CA ILE A 674 -17.26 -25.60 16.66
C ILE A 674 -15.80 -25.31 16.28
N PHE A 675 -15.61 -24.46 15.28
CA PHE A 675 -14.31 -23.85 14.97
C PHE A 675 -14.14 -22.53 15.74
N ALA A 676 -15.13 -21.65 15.69
CA ALA A 676 -15.14 -20.41 16.45
C ALA A 676 -16.44 -20.26 17.24
N MET A 677 -16.35 -19.75 18.47
CA MET A 677 -17.52 -19.46 19.31
C MET A 677 -17.56 -18.01 19.77
N GLY A 678 -18.62 -17.62 20.47
CA GLY A 678 -18.75 -16.28 21.02
C GLY A 678 -18.96 -15.20 19.94
N LEU A 679 -19.75 -15.51 18.91
CA LEU A 679 -20.14 -14.57 17.85
C LEU A 679 -21.62 -14.23 17.98
N ARG A 680 -22.03 -13.03 17.56
CA ARG A 680 -23.43 -12.58 17.66
C ARG A 680 -24.20 -12.86 16.37
N ASN A 681 -23.78 -12.24 15.28
CA ASN A 681 -24.37 -12.39 13.95
C ASN A 681 -23.27 -12.32 12.88
N PRO A 682 -22.47 -13.41 12.74
CA PRO A 682 -21.44 -13.56 11.71
C PRO A 682 -22.09 -13.78 10.33
N PHE A 683 -22.73 -12.72 9.80
CA PHE A 683 -23.67 -12.84 8.69
C PHE A 683 -23.01 -13.24 7.36
N ARG A 684 -21.80 -12.73 7.08
CA ARG A 684 -20.95 -13.16 5.95
C ARG A 684 -19.49 -13.29 6.38
N PHE A 685 -18.82 -14.25 5.78
CA PHE A 685 -17.38 -14.49 5.94
C PHE A 685 -16.76 -15.04 4.66
N GLY A 686 -15.45 -14.85 4.52
CA GLY A 686 -14.60 -15.56 3.57
C GLY A 686 -13.69 -16.58 4.29
N VAL A 687 -13.22 -17.59 3.56
CA VAL A 687 -12.14 -18.48 4.00
C VAL A 687 -11.03 -18.36 2.98
N ASP A 688 -9.82 -18.04 3.43
CA ASP A 688 -8.65 -18.01 2.54
C ASP A 688 -8.35 -19.43 2.04
N GLU A 689 -8.33 -19.60 0.72
CA GLU A 689 -8.12 -20.88 0.05
C GLU A 689 -6.71 -21.43 0.25
N GLU A 690 -5.74 -20.59 0.65
CA GLU A 690 -4.37 -21.02 0.91
C GLU A 690 -4.12 -21.38 2.38
N THR A 691 -4.52 -20.51 3.30
CA THR A 691 -4.21 -20.66 4.74
C THR A 691 -5.33 -21.32 5.55
N GLY A 692 -6.57 -21.25 5.08
CA GLY A 692 -7.76 -21.69 5.81
C GLY A 692 -8.21 -20.73 6.92
N TRP A 693 -7.65 -19.52 6.96
CA TRP A 693 -8.06 -18.46 7.87
C TRP A 693 -9.45 -17.95 7.51
N VAL A 694 -10.23 -17.60 8.53
CA VAL A 694 -11.60 -17.12 8.35
C VAL A 694 -11.67 -15.62 8.55
N TYR A 695 -12.26 -14.91 7.61
CA TYR A 695 -12.40 -13.46 7.61
C TYR A 695 -13.86 -13.09 7.74
N VAL A 696 -14.29 -12.63 8.92
CA VAL A 696 -15.71 -12.50 9.28
C VAL A 696 -16.06 -11.10 9.78
N GLY A 697 -17.21 -10.60 9.34
CA GLY A 697 -17.88 -9.44 9.93
C GLY A 697 -18.97 -9.91 10.90
N ASP A 698 -18.90 -9.45 12.15
CA ASP A 698 -19.82 -9.83 13.23
C ASP A 698 -20.54 -8.60 13.80
N HIS A 699 -21.87 -8.63 13.73
CA HIS A 699 -22.70 -7.49 14.12
C HIS A 699 -23.00 -7.52 15.63
N GLY A 700 -22.37 -6.64 16.41
CA GLY A 700 -22.63 -6.46 17.84
C GLY A 700 -23.96 -5.76 18.17
N PRO A 701 -24.20 -5.40 19.44
CA PRO A 701 -25.49 -4.88 19.88
C PRO A 701 -25.68 -3.40 19.51
N GLY A 702 -26.83 -2.83 19.91
CA GLY A 702 -27.30 -1.51 19.46
C GLY A 702 -26.98 -0.33 20.39
N ALA A 703 -26.19 -0.52 21.45
CA ALA A 703 -25.82 0.56 22.36
C ALA A 703 -25.13 1.69 21.60
N SER A 704 -25.55 2.93 21.85
CA SER A 704 -25.05 4.15 21.19
C SER A 704 -24.17 5.02 22.10
N SER A 705 -23.88 4.56 23.31
CA SER A 705 -23.03 5.22 24.29
C SER A 705 -22.46 4.19 25.27
N TRP A 706 -21.42 4.58 26.01
CA TRP A 706 -20.94 3.85 27.17
C TRP A 706 -21.92 3.93 28.34
N GLU A 707 -22.04 2.84 29.11
CA GLU A 707 -22.78 2.83 30.38
C GLU A 707 -21.99 2.05 31.43
N VAL A 708 -21.55 2.73 32.49
CA VAL A 708 -20.68 2.20 33.56
C VAL A 708 -21.24 0.93 34.20
N ASP A 709 -22.56 0.83 34.34
CA ASP A 709 -23.22 -0.31 34.98
C ASP A 709 -23.56 -1.45 33.99
N ARG A 710 -23.31 -1.27 32.68
CA ARG A 710 -23.74 -2.22 31.63
C ARG A 710 -22.63 -2.65 30.68
N GLY A 711 -21.83 -1.73 30.14
CA GLY A 711 -20.87 -2.09 29.11
C GLY A 711 -20.43 -0.96 28.17
N PRO A 712 -19.56 -1.32 27.20
CA PRO A 712 -19.18 -0.46 26.11
C PRO A 712 -20.35 -0.15 25.17
N ILE A 713 -20.17 0.89 24.34
CA ILE A 713 -20.98 1.11 23.15
C ILE A 713 -20.96 -0.14 22.26
N GLY A 714 -22.04 -0.37 21.49
CA GLY A 714 -22.12 -1.52 20.61
C GLY A 714 -21.08 -1.40 19.50
N LEU A 715 -20.32 -2.47 19.25
CA LEU A 715 -19.30 -2.52 18.21
C LEU A 715 -19.73 -3.42 17.04
N ARG A 716 -19.17 -3.18 15.86
CA ARG A 716 -19.19 -4.08 14.70
C ARG A 716 -17.78 -4.62 14.57
N ASN A 717 -17.63 -5.92 14.75
CA ASN A 717 -16.32 -6.54 14.87
C ASN A 717 -15.93 -7.18 13.54
N TYR A 718 -14.71 -6.94 13.10
CA TYR A 718 -14.11 -7.62 11.97
C TYR A 718 -12.97 -8.49 12.48
N ARG A 719 -12.92 -9.75 12.05
CA ARG A 719 -12.00 -10.75 12.60
C ARG A 719 -11.34 -11.56 11.50
N GLN A 720 -10.02 -11.56 11.52
CA GLN A 720 -9.17 -12.56 10.88
C GLN A 720 -8.90 -13.67 11.91
N ILE A 721 -9.65 -14.76 11.80
CA ILE A 721 -9.57 -15.92 12.68
C ILE A 721 -8.53 -16.90 12.09
N ARG A 722 -7.29 -16.76 12.55
CA ARG A 722 -6.16 -17.61 12.13
C ARG A 722 -6.17 -18.99 12.78
N GLU A 723 -6.75 -19.07 13.98
CA GLU A 723 -6.86 -20.30 14.77
C GLU A 723 -8.26 -20.40 15.43
N PRO A 724 -8.78 -21.62 15.67
CA PRO A 724 -10.05 -21.80 16.36
C PRO A 724 -10.01 -21.27 17.79
N GLY A 725 -10.99 -20.45 18.16
CA GLY A 725 -11.00 -19.67 19.42
C GLY A 725 -12.39 -19.17 19.86
N ASN A 726 -12.42 -18.52 21.03
CA ASN A 726 -13.61 -17.87 21.59
C ASN A 726 -13.54 -16.35 21.35
N HIS A 727 -14.58 -15.77 20.75
CA HIS A 727 -14.62 -14.35 20.37
C HIS A 727 -15.53 -13.49 21.27
N GLY A 728 -15.96 -14.07 22.39
CA GLY A 728 -16.37 -13.31 23.56
C GLY A 728 -17.86 -13.00 23.71
N TRP A 729 -18.64 -12.88 22.64
CA TRP A 729 -20.07 -12.54 22.77
C TRP A 729 -20.85 -13.63 23.55
N PRO A 730 -21.71 -13.26 24.52
CA PRO A 730 -22.15 -11.91 24.90
C PRO A 730 -21.36 -11.23 26.03
N LEU A 731 -20.27 -11.84 26.49
CA LEU A 731 -19.54 -11.43 27.69
C LEU A 731 -18.52 -10.32 27.39
N VAL A 732 -17.94 -10.33 26.19
CA VAL A 732 -16.83 -9.46 25.77
C VAL A 732 -17.02 -9.03 24.30
N THR A 733 -16.55 -7.84 23.92
CA THR A 733 -16.60 -7.33 22.53
C THR A 733 -15.32 -6.57 22.13
N GLY A 734 -15.12 -6.34 20.83
CA GLY A 734 -14.06 -5.48 20.30
C GLY A 734 -12.64 -5.91 20.69
N PRO A 735 -11.79 -4.98 21.17
CA PRO A 735 -10.41 -5.26 21.61
C PRO A 735 -10.35 -5.93 23.00
N ARG A 736 -11.38 -6.71 23.37
CA ARG A 736 -11.59 -7.36 24.67
C ARG A 736 -12.18 -6.45 25.76
N TYR A 737 -13.09 -5.53 25.42
CA TYR A 737 -13.89 -4.84 26.44
C TYR A 737 -14.95 -5.79 27.03
N PRO A 738 -14.95 -6.04 28.35
CA PRO A 738 -15.97 -6.88 28.96
C PRO A 738 -17.25 -6.07 29.19
N TYR A 739 -18.39 -6.71 28.99
CA TYR A 739 -19.64 -6.21 29.53
C TYR A 739 -19.67 -6.38 31.05
N VAL A 740 -20.60 -5.69 31.70
CA VAL A 740 -20.86 -5.82 33.13
C VAL A 740 -21.93 -6.88 33.32
N ASP A 741 -21.63 -7.89 34.14
CA ASP A 741 -22.63 -8.84 34.61
C ASP A 741 -23.72 -8.07 35.35
N TYR A 742 -24.98 -8.27 34.99
CA TYR A 742 -26.10 -7.45 35.46
C TYR A 742 -27.22 -8.35 35.97
N ASP A 743 -27.57 -8.20 37.24
CA ASP A 743 -28.69 -8.91 37.84
C ASP A 743 -29.99 -8.15 37.49
N PHE A 744 -30.77 -8.69 36.56
CA PHE A 744 -32.03 -8.10 36.11
C PHE A 744 -33.17 -8.19 37.16
N GLU A 745 -33.04 -9.01 38.22
CA GLU A 745 -34.05 -9.16 39.26
C GLU A 745 -33.80 -8.11 40.35
N ALA A 746 -32.53 -7.94 40.71
CA ALA A 746 -32.08 -6.91 41.63
C ALA A 746 -31.99 -5.52 40.98
N GLU A 747 -31.88 -5.45 39.66
CA GLU A 747 -31.53 -4.25 38.88
C GLU A 747 -30.15 -3.67 39.29
N GLU A 748 -29.17 -4.53 39.61
CA GLU A 748 -27.86 -4.14 40.14
C GLU A 748 -26.70 -4.75 39.30
N PRO A 749 -25.61 -4.00 39.04
CA PRO A 749 -24.42 -4.53 38.40
C PRO A 749 -23.61 -5.43 39.36
N ASN A 750 -23.02 -6.49 38.83
CA ASN A 750 -22.21 -7.48 39.52
C ASN A 750 -20.74 -7.50 39.02
N GLY A 751 -20.29 -6.41 38.39
CA GLY A 751 -18.91 -6.22 37.94
C GLY A 751 -18.63 -6.76 36.52
N PRO A 752 -17.48 -6.41 35.93
CA PRO A 752 -17.12 -6.84 34.58
C PRO A 752 -16.79 -8.34 34.52
N PHE A 753 -17.07 -8.97 33.37
CA PHE A 753 -16.66 -10.36 33.10
C PHE A 753 -15.13 -10.51 33.02
N ASP A 754 -14.62 -11.71 33.35
CA ASP A 754 -13.22 -12.09 33.22
C ASP A 754 -12.86 -12.34 31.73
N LEU A 755 -11.74 -11.78 31.27
CA LEU A 755 -11.29 -11.87 29.88
C LEU A 755 -10.46 -13.13 29.57
N ASP A 756 -9.80 -13.70 30.58
CA ASP A 756 -8.82 -14.77 30.43
C ASP A 756 -9.42 -16.17 30.68
N GLY A 757 -10.69 -16.21 31.05
CA GLY A 757 -11.46 -17.42 31.27
C GLY A 757 -12.85 -17.05 31.78
N PRO A 758 -13.71 -16.46 30.94
CA PRO A 758 -15.02 -16.03 31.40
C PRO A 758 -15.84 -17.21 31.91
N THR A 759 -16.50 -17.02 33.05
CA THR A 759 -17.44 -17.99 33.58
C THR A 759 -18.83 -17.75 32.97
N ASN A 760 -19.43 -18.80 32.44
CA ASN A 760 -20.82 -18.85 31.98
C ASN A 760 -21.69 -19.58 33.02
N ASP A 761 -22.25 -18.79 33.94
CA ASP A 761 -23.10 -19.25 35.04
C ASP A 761 -24.60 -19.15 34.74
N SER A 762 -24.97 -18.92 33.47
CA SER A 762 -26.36 -18.84 33.05
C SER A 762 -27.11 -20.14 33.39
N VAL A 763 -28.37 -20.00 33.80
CA VAL A 763 -29.29 -21.14 33.96
C VAL A 763 -29.63 -21.85 32.65
N ASN A 764 -29.29 -21.24 31.51
CA ASN A 764 -29.52 -21.74 30.16
C ASN A 764 -28.25 -22.32 29.52
N ASN A 765 -27.13 -22.37 30.24
CA ASN A 765 -25.91 -23.01 29.78
C ASN A 765 -25.96 -24.51 30.11
N ASP A 766 -25.97 -25.34 29.07
CA ASP A 766 -25.86 -26.80 29.19
C ASP A 766 -24.43 -27.31 28.95
N GLY A 767 -23.51 -26.41 28.58
CA GLY A 767 -22.10 -26.69 28.28
C GLY A 767 -21.14 -26.48 29.45
N LEU A 768 -19.93 -26.00 29.13
CA LEU A 768 -18.89 -25.69 30.12
C LEU A 768 -19.22 -24.40 30.86
N GLU A 769 -19.03 -24.41 32.19
CA GLU A 769 -19.07 -23.19 33.00
C GLU A 769 -17.83 -22.32 32.78
N GLU A 770 -16.64 -22.91 32.66
CA GLU A 770 -15.40 -22.15 32.41
C GLU A 770 -15.07 -22.17 30.92
N LEU A 771 -15.14 -21.00 30.28
CA LEU A 771 -14.94 -20.88 28.84
C LEU A 771 -13.46 -20.68 28.47
N PRO A 772 -13.06 -21.01 27.23
CA PRO A 772 -11.76 -20.63 26.71
C PRO A 772 -11.54 -19.10 26.75
N PRO A 773 -10.28 -18.63 26.87
CA PRO A 773 -9.95 -17.20 26.82
C PRO A 773 -10.49 -16.51 25.56
N VAL A 774 -10.82 -15.22 25.70
CA VAL A 774 -11.38 -14.43 24.59
C VAL A 774 -10.28 -13.83 23.71
N GLU A 775 -10.42 -14.02 22.39
CA GLU A 775 -9.61 -13.43 21.32
C GLU A 775 -10.13 -12.03 20.92
N PRO A 776 -9.25 -11.03 20.72
CA PRO A 776 -9.64 -9.67 20.29
C PRO A 776 -10.18 -9.64 18.86
N ALA A 777 -10.88 -8.56 18.51
CA ALA A 777 -11.19 -8.23 17.10
C ALA A 777 -9.94 -7.73 16.39
N THR A 778 -9.82 -7.99 15.08
CA THR A 778 -8.75 -7.43 14.26
C THR A 778 -8.93 -5.93 14.13
N PHE A 779 -10.16 -5.50 13.85
CA PHE A 779 -10.59 -4.11 13.94
C PHE A 779 -12.10 -4.04 14.20
N TYR A 780 -12.60 -2.85 14.50
CA TYR A 780 -13.98 -2.66 14.89
C TYR A 780 -14.49 -1.25 14.57
N VAL A 781 -15.81 -1.12 14.50
CA VAL A 781 -16.51 0.14 14.22
C VAL A 781 -17.60 0.35 15.27
N PRO A 782 -17.71 1.52 15.91
CA PRO A 782 -18.80 1.80 16.82
C PRO A 782 -20.15 1.84 16.10
N THR A 783 -21.22 1.51 16.82
CA THR A 783 -22.57 1.44 16.26
C THR A 783 -22.94 2.74 15.53
N GLY A 784 -23.20 2.61 14.23
CA GLY A 784 -23.57 3.73 13.36
C GLY A 784 -22.39 4.65 12.99
N GLY A 785 -21.15 4.19 13.10
CA GLY A 785 -19.96 5.02 12.85
C GLY A 785 -19.75 6.12 13.88
N ASN A 786 -20.36 6.02 15.05
CA ASN A 786 -20.36 7.11 16.03
C ASN A 786 -19.06 7.13 16.86
N TRP A 787 -17.97 7.55 16.24
CA TRP A 787 -16.66 7.67 16.88
C TRP A 787 -16.63 8.72 17.99
N ASP A 788 -17.36 9.84 17.84
CA ASP A 788 -17.51 10.83 18.92
C ASP A 788 -18.05 10.21 20.23
N ALA A 789 -19.06 9.35 20.13
CA ALA A 789 -19.60 8.66 21.31
C ALA A 789 -18.69 7.52 21.81
N TYR A 790 -17.85 6.97 20.93
CA TYR A 790 -16.86 5.96 21.30
C TYR A 790 -15.70 6.59 22.07
N THR A 791 -15.19 7.74 21.63
CA THR A 791 -14.08 8.45 22.28
C THR A 791 -14.52 9.21 23.53
N ASP A 792 -15.81 9.54 23.69
CA ASP A 792 -16.41 10.06 24.94
C ASP A 792 -16.61 8.95 26.01
N ALA A 793 -15.55 8.18 26.27
CA ALA A 793 -15.58 7.10 27.25
C ALA A 793 -15.48 7.65 28.70
N PRO A 794 -16.20 7.06 29.67
CA PRO A 794 -16.26 7.59 31.04
C PRO A 794 -14.92 7.46 31.78
N GLU A 795 -14.42 8.55 32.40
CA GLU A 795 -13.19 8.54 33.21
C GLU A 795 -13.29 7.62 34.45
N ASP A 796 -14.46 7.55 35.08
CA ASP A 796 -14.74 6.69 36.23
C ASP A 796 -15.44 5.41 35.75
N HIS A 797 -14.71 4.29 35.69
CA HIS A 797 -15.22 3.05 35.12
C HIS A 797 -14.80 1.77 35.88
N PRO A 798 -15.51 0.63 35.73
CA PRO A 798 -15.22 -0.60 36.48
C PRO A 798 -14.14 -1.49 35.83
N TRP A 799 -13.73 -1.19 34.59
CA TRP A 799 -12.73 -1.95 33.83
C TRP A 799 -11.30 -1.74 34.34
N GLU A 800 -10.42 -2.73 34.13
CA GLU A 800 -8.99 -2.60 34.44
C GLU A 800 -8.31 -1.61 33.49
N GLU A 801 -7.37 -0.80 34.00
CA GLU A 801 -6.64 0.20 33.19
C GLU A 801 -5.94 -0.42 31.98
N ASP A 802 -5.37 -1.63 32.11
CA ASP A 802 -4.66 -2.31 31.02
C ASP A 802 -5.59 -2.86 29.91
N VAL A 803 -6.91 -2.87 30.14
CA VAL A 803 -7.95 -3.22 29.16
C VAL A 803 -8.53 -1.95 28.51
N TRP A 804 -8.31 -0.81 29.14
CA TRP A 804 -8.91 0.47 28.77
C TRP A 804 -8.03 1.23 27.79
N ASP A 805 -8.13 0.88 26.51
CA ASP A 805 -7.39 1.51 25.41
C ASP A 805 -8.35 2.10 24.37
N VAL A 806 -8.99 3.21 24.72
CA VAL A 806 -9.88 3.94 23.79
C VAL A 806 -9.02 4.98 23.06
N PRO A 807 -8.98 4.97 21.72
CA PRO A 807 -8.21 5.94 20.94
C PRO A 807 -8.74 7.37 21.14
N ASP A 808 -7.86 8.36 20.96
CA ASP A 808 -8.21 9.78 21.10
C ASP A 808 -9.06 10.30 19.91
N SER A 809 -9.07 9.59 18.77
CA SER A 809 -9.75 9.92 17.52
C SER A 809 -10.25 8.66 16.78
N ALA A 810 -11.05 8.86 15.73
CA ALA A 810 -11.43 7.76 14.83
C ALA A 810 -10.21 7.29 14.02
N PRO A 811 -9.99 5.98 13.84
CA PRO A 811 -8.97 5.48 12.93
C PRO A 811 -9.35 5.77 11.48
N PHE A 812 -8.35 6.09 10.66
CA PHE A 812 -8.50 6.19 9.21
C PHE A 812 -8.52 4.78 8.57
N PRO A 813 -9.40 4.53 7.59
CA PRO A 813 -10.50 5.35 7.13
C PRO A 813 -11.65 5.22 8.11
N GLU A 814 -12.42 6.30 8.25
CA GLU A 814 -13.60 6.26 9.10
C GLU A 814 -14.65 5.32 8.48
N LEU A 815 -14.70 4.09 8.98
CA LEU A 815 -15.80 3.20 8.67
C LEU A 815 -17.05 3.68 9.42
N SER A 816 -18.15 3.86 8.69
CA SER A 816 -19.44 4.28 9.25
C SER A 816 -20.52 3.20 9.25
N ASP A 817 -20.14 1.97 8.89
CA ASP A 817 -21.12 0.90 8.70
C ASP A 817 -21.69 0.33 10.01
N GLY A 818 -23.02 0.23 10.03
CA GLY A 818 -23.77 -0.37 11.12
C GLY A 818 -24.10 -1.86 10.92
N ALA A 819 -23.76 -2.49 9.79
CA ALA A 819 -24.13 -3.87 9.47
C ALA A 819 -23.06 -4.59 8.61
N PRO A 820 -21.96 -5.06 9.24
CA PRO A 820 -20.75 -5.50 8.55
C PRO A 820 -20.97 -6.75 7.70
N LYS A 821 -20.21 -6.87 6.61
CA LYS A 821 -20.07 -8.08 5.79
C LYS A 821 -18.59 -8.42 5.64
N GLY A 822 -18.19 -9.59 6.09
CA GLY A 822 -16.87 -10.14 5.76
C GLY A 822 -16.91 -10.78 4.38
N GLY A 823 -16.13 -10.25 3.44
CA GLY A 823 -15.97 -10.79 2.09
C GLY A 823 -14.74 -11.69 1.95
N PRO A 824 -14.31 -11.96 0.71
CA PRO A 824 -13.14 -12.78 0.43
C PRO A 824 -11.83 -12.07 0.78
N LEU A 825 -10.84 -12.84 1.27
CA LEU A 825 -9.44 -12.49 1.04
C LEU A 825 -9.14 -12.79 -0.43
N VAL A 826 -8.63 -11.82 -1.17
CA VAL A 826 -8.36 -11.99 -2.60
C VAL A 826 -7.16 -12.91 -2.78
N ARG A 827 -7.35 -13.93 -3.63
CA ARG A 827 -6.31 -14.78 -4.18
C ARG A 827 -6.50 -14.80 -5.70
N LEU A 828 -5.60 -14.16 -6.43
CA LEU A 828 -5.75 -14.09 -7.89
C LEU A 828 -5.23 -15.37 -8.56
N PRO A 829 -5.99 -15.94 -9.51
CA PRO A 829 -5.54 -17.12 -10.23
C PRO A 829 -4.39 -16.77 -11.20
N GLU A 830 -3.49 -17.73 -11.42
CA GLU A 830 -2.35 -17.58 -12.35
C GLU A 830 -2.84 -17.41 -13.80
N GLU A 831 -3.90 -18.13 -14.18
CA GLU A 831 -4.63 -17.91 -15.44
C GLU A 831 -5.91 -17.14 -15.11
N ARG A 832 -6.00 -15.89 -15.56
CA ARG A 832 -7.11 -14.96 -15.28
C ARG A 832 -7.52 -14.18 -16.52
N ALA A 833 -8.66 -13.50 -16.46
CA ALA A 833 -9.09 -12.62 -17.54
C ALA A 833 -8.25 -11.34 -17.58
N ASP A 834 -8.17 -10.70 -18.75
CA ASP A 834 -7.41 -9.45 -18.93
C ASP A 834 -8.00 -8.30 -18.09
N ASP A 835 -9.30 -8.37 -17.78
CA ASP A 835 -10.08 -7.41 -16.99
C ASP A 835 -10.33 -7.87 -15.54
N ALA A 836 -9.49 -8.77 -15.04
CA ALA A 836 -9.47 -9.20 -13.64
C ALA A 836 -8.99 -8.06 -12.71
N LEU A 837 -9.19 -8.23 -11.40
CA LEU A 837 -8.56 -7.31 -10.45
C LEU A 837 -7.02 -7.30 -10.63
N PRO A 838 -6.36 -6.13 -10.51
CA PRO A 838 -4.90 -6.02 -10.54
C PRO A 838 -4.21 -6.79 -9.40
N ASP A 839 -2.95 -7.17 -9.62
CA ASP A 839 -2.11 -7.88 -8.64
C ASP A 839 -1.98 -7.14 -7.30
N TYR A 840 -2.15 -5.81 -7.32
CA TYR A 840 -2.25 -4.97 -6.12
C TYR A 840 -3.21 -5.54 -5.06
N PHE A 841 -4.34 -6.13 -5.47
CA PHE A 841 -5.33 -6.63 -4.53
C PHE A 841 -5.04 -8.02 -3.96
N ASP A 842 -4.04 -8.75 -4.49
CA ASP A 842 -3.73 -10.09 -3.99
C ASP A 842 -3.34 -10.04 -2.49
N GLY A 843 -3.99 -10.87 -1.67
CA GLY A 843 -3.80 -10.87 -0.23
C GLY A 843 -4.55 -9.77 0.54
N LYS A 844 -5.35 -8.91 -0.12
CA LYS A 844 -6.20 -7.91 0.55
C LYS A 844 -7.58 -8.48 0.89
N TRP A 845 -8.15 -8.08 2.03
CA TRP A 845 -9.46 -8.58 2.49
C TRP A 845 -10.59 -7.59 2.18
N PHE A 846 -11.52 -7.97 1.32
CA PHE A 846 -12.67 -7.13 0.96
C PHE A 846 -13.78 -7.23 2.00
N ILE A 847 -14.31 -6.07 2.39
CA ILE A 847 -15.44 -5.91 3.31
C ILE A 847 -16.50 -5.00 2.70
N ALA A 848 -17.75 -5.17 3.13
CA ALA A 848 -18.84 -4.32 2.68
C ALA A 848 -19.69 -3.79 3.83
N GLY A 849 -20.17 -2.56 3.67
CA GLY A 849 -21.11 -1.93 4.56
C GLY A 849 -22.54 -2.00 4.02
N PHE A 850 -23.41 -2.78 4.67
CA PHE A 850 -24.78 -2.96 4.19
C PHE A 850 -25.64 -1.70 4.34
N ASN A 851 -25.46 -0.94 5.41
CA ASN A 851 -26.28 0.26 5.65
C ASN A 851 -25.74 1.49 4.91
N THR A 852 -24.43 1.54 4.69
CA THR A 852 -23.74 2.66 4.05
C THR A 852 -23.67 2.51 2.53
N GLY A 853 -23.74 1.28 2.01
CA GLY A 853 -23.55 1.03 0.58
C GLY A 853 -22.11 1.32 0.17
N SER A 854 -21.15 0.61 0.78
CA SER A 854 -19.73 0.86 0.52
C SER A 854 -18.92 -0.44 0.49
N PHE A 855 -17.84 -0.43 -0.29
CA PHE A 855 -16.78 -1.44 -0.24
C PHE A 855 -15.51 -0.82 0.33
N HIS A 856 -14.78 -1.62 1.09
CA HIS A 856 -13.43 -1.32 1.53
C HIS A 856 -12.59 -2.59 1.40
N TYR A 857 -11.27 -2.45 1.41
CA TYR A 857 -10.36 -3.56 1.59
C TYR A 857 -9.39 -3.29 2.75
N ALA A 858 -8.96 -4.37 3.40
CA ALA A 858 -7.94 -4.34 4.43
C ALA A 858 -6.61 -4.84 3.85
N SER A 859 -5.57 -4.04 4.04
CA SER A 859 -4.18 -4.35 3.76
C SER A 859 -3.50 -4.88 5.03
N PHE A 860 -2.60 -5.84 4.90
CA PHE A 860 -1.91 -6.45 6.03
C PHE A 860 -0.40 -6.37 5.85
N ASP A 861 0.33 -6.31 6.97
CA ASP A 861 1.79 -6.37 6.98
C ASP A 861 2.32 -7.81 6.84
N GLU A 862 3.64 -7.94 6.90
CA GLU A 862 4.38 -9.20 6.80
C GLU A 862 4.05 -10.20 7.94
N ASP A 863 3.66 -9.68 9.10
CA ASP A 863 3.21 -10.46 10.27
C ASP A 863 1.68 -10.69 10.27
N GLN A 864 1.01 -10.23 9.20
CA GLN A 864 -0.42 -10.31 8.93
C GLN A 864 -1.28 -9.42 9.83
N GLU A 865 -0.67 -8.45 10.50
CA GLU A 865 -1.38 -7.42 11.28
C GLU A 865 -1.98 -6.38 10.34
N LEU A 866 -3.09 -5.76 10.76
CA LEU A 866 -3.78 -4.76 9.96
C LEU A 866 -2.86 -3.55 9.75
N LEU A 867 -2.61 -3.23 8.48
CA LEU A 867 -1.82 -2.08 8.08
C LEU A 867 -2.71 -0.88 7.78
N GLU A 868 -3.64 -1.06 6.85
CA GLU A 868 -4.54 -0.01 6.39
C GLU A 868 -5.89 -0.60 6.01
N LEU A 869 -6.91 0.24 6.08
CA LEU A 869 -8.22 -0.02 5.51
C LEU A 869 -8.41 1.06 4.44
N GLU A 870 -8.89 0.71 3.27
CA GLU A 870 -8.97 1.66 2.16
C GLU A 870 -10.34 1.53 1.47
N PRO A 871 -10.96 2.63 1.04
CA PRO A 871 -12.20 2.56 0.26
C PRO A 871 -11.94 1.90 -1.10
N PHE A 872 -12.95 1.19 -1.62
CA PHE A 872 -12.94 0.67 -2.99
C PHE A 872 -14.17 1.16 -3.73
N LEU A 873 -13.94 1.91 -4.82
CA LEU A 873 -15.01 2.51 -5.62
C LEU A 873 -16.02 3.31 -4.76
N PRO A 874 -15.56 4.32 -3.97
CA PRO A 874 -16.40 5.06 -3.05
C PRO A 874 -17.58 5.80 -3.73
N ASP A 875 -17.44 6.12 -5.02
CA ASP A 875 -18.49 6.78 -5.81
C ASP A 875 -19.48 5.83 -6.48
N LEU A 876 -19.26 4.51 -6.38
CA LEU A 876 -20.18 3.51 -6.90
C LEU A 876 -21.49 3.55 -6.10
N ASP A 877 -22.61 3.82 -6.78
CA ASP A 877 -23.94 3.82 -6.17
C ASP A 877 -24.38 2.38 -5.83
N LEU A 878 -23.96 1.93 -4.63
CA LEU A 878 -24.24 0.60 -4.08
C LEU A 878 -25.49 0.60 -3.20
N ARG A 879 -26.34 -0.41 -3.41
CA ARG A 879 -27.61 -0.60 -2.70
C ARG A 879 -27.54 -1.81 -1.78
N SER A 880 -27.03 -1.59 -0.58
CA SER A 880 -26.99 -2.60 0.48
C SER A 880 -26.31 -3.90 0.04
N PRO A 881 -24.98 -3.87 -0.21
CA PRO A 881 -24.20 -5.06 -0.58
C PRO A 881 -24.32 -6.12 0.52
N ILE A 882 -24.62 -7.36 0.12
CA ILE A 882 -24.99 -8.44 1.06
C ILE A 882 -24.15 -9.71 0.93
N ASP A 883 -23.50 -9.95 -0.21
CA ASP A 883 -22.51 -11.02 -0.38
C ASP A 883 -21.47 -10.64 -1.45
N MET A 884 -20.27 -11.22 -1.37
CA MET A 884 -19.12 -10.95 -2.24
C MET A 884 -18.35 -12.23 -2.55
N ALA A 885 -17.73 -12.32 -3.73
CA ALA A 885 -16.88 -13.42 -4.16
C ALA A 885 -15.85 -12.99 -5.20
N ILE A 886 -14.73 -13.72 -5.31
CA ILE A 886 -13.83 -13.66 -6.46
C ILE A 886 -14.16 -14.82 -7.38
N GLY A 887 -14.39 -14.54 -8.66
CA GLY A 887 -14.65 -15.56 -9.67
C GLY A 887 -13.36 -16.28 -10.12
N PRO A 888 -13.45 -17.46 -10.76
CA PRO A 888 -12.29 -18.18 -11.30
C PRO A 888 -11.50 -17.39 -12.35
N GLU A 889 -12.09 -16.33 -12.92
CA GLU A 889 -11.44 -15.41 -13.84
C GLU A 889 -10.69 -14.26 -13.15
N GLY A 890 -10.71 -14.17 -11.82
CA GLY A 890 -10.09 -13.09 -11.04
C GLY A 890 -10.92 -11.81 -10.90
N ARG A 891 -12.20 -11.82 -11.30
CA ARG A 891 -13.10 -10.66 -11.17
C ARG A 891 -13.86 -10.65 -9.84
N PHE A 892 -14.06 -9.45 -9.30
CA PHE A 892 -14.85 -9.23 -8.08
C PHE A 892 -16.35 -9.23 -8.38
N HIS A 893 -17.10 -10.12 -7.72
CA HIS A 893 -18.55 -10.27 -7.85
C HIS A 893 -19.22 -9.92 -6.53
N TYR A 894 -20.41 -9.33 -6.61
CA TYR A 894 -21.19 -8.96 -5.43
C TYR A 894 -22.70 -8.99 -5.67
N ILE A 895 -23.44 -9.19 -4.58
CA ILE A 895 -24.90 -9.13 -4.53
C ILE A 895 -25.30 -7.82 -3.84
N GLU A 896 -26.22 -7.09 -4.45
CA GLU A 896 -26.95 -5.98 -3.83
C GLU A 896 -28.34 -6.45 -3.43
N TRP A 897 -28.69 -6.28 -2.16
CA TRP A 897 -30.04 -6.55 -1.68
C TRP A 897 -31.05 -5.56 -2.27
N GLY A 898 -30.62 -4.33 -2.56
CA GLY A 898 -31.45 -3.25 -3.07
C GLY A 898 -32.11 -2.40 -1.97
N THR A 899 -32.95 -1.47 -2.38
CA THR A 899 -33.68 -0.51 -1.53
C THR A 899 -35.04 -1.08 -1.08
N GLY A 900 -35.58 -0.53 0.02
CA GLY A 900 -36.97 -0.81 0.45
C GLY A 900 -37.15 -1.91 1.51
N GLY A 901 -36.10 -2.67 1.85
CA GLY A 901 -36.20 -3.81 2.76
C GLY A 901 -36.59 -5.08 2.02
N TYR A 902 -37.52 -5.86 2.57
CA TYR A 902 -38.08 -7.03 1.89
C TYR A 902 -38.87 -6.63 0.63
N GLU A 903 -38.96 -7.51 -0.35
CA GLU A 903 -39.53 -7.24 -1.69
C GLU A 903 -38.80 -6.08 -2.40
N SER A 904 -37.46 -6.10 -2.40
CA SER A 904 -36.68 -5.03 -3.03
C SER A 904 -36.91 -4.94 -4.53
N GLU A 905 -37.13 -3.72 -5.03
CA GLU A 905 -37.42 -3.46 -6.46
C GLU A 905 -36.15 -3.27 -7.31
N ASP A 906 -34.96 -3.29 -6.69
CA ASP A 906 -33.69 -2.96 -7.34
C ASP A 906 -32.50 -3.85 -6.93
N SER A 907 -32.79 -5.07 -6.47
CA SER A 907 -31.76 -6.09 -6.21
C SER A 907 -31.03 -6.50 -7.48
N ARG A 908 -29.72 -6.80 -7.37
CA ARG A 908 -28.90 -7.22 -8.52
C ARG A 908 -27.71 -8.08 -8.12
N ILE A 909 -27.20 -8.84 -9.07
CA ILE A 909 -25.87 -9.46 -9.02
C ILE A 909 -25.02 -8.82 -10.10
N SER A 910 -23.85 -8.32 -9.72
CA SER A 910 -22.93 -7.64 -10.63
C SER A 910 -21.50 -8.14 -10.43
N ARG A 911 -20.65 -7.83 -11.41
CA ARG A 911 -19.20 -7.93 -11.28
C ARG A 911 -18.52 -6.62 -11.63
N ILE A 912 -17.29 -6.48 -11.17
CA ILE A 912 -16.39 -5.39 -11.52
C ILE A 912 -15.38 -5.91 -12.54
N GLU A 913 -15.21 -5.16 -13.63
CA GLU A 913 -14.18 -5.35 -14.66
C GLU A 913 -13.19 -4.21 -14.57
N HIS A 914 -11.89 -4.51 -14.62
CA HIS A 914 -10.81 -3.52 -14.64
C HIS A 914 -10.32 -3.32 -16.09
N SER A 915 -10.06 -2.07 -16.49
CA SER A 915 -9.71 -1.73 -17.88
C SER A 915 -8.23 -1.83 -18.21
#